data_AF-A0A7D9J325-F1
#
_entry.id   AF-A0A7D9J325-F1
#
_cell.length_a   1.000
_cell.length_b   1.000
_cell.length_c   1.000
_cell.angle_alpha   90.00
_cell.angle_beta   90.00
_cell.angle_gamma   90.00
#
_symmetry.space_group_name_H-M   'P 1'
#
loop_
_entity.id
_entity.type
_entity.pdbx_description
1 polymer ?
#
loop_
_entity_poly.entity_id
_entity_poly.type
_entity_poly.pdbx_seq_one_letter_code
_entity_poly.pdbx_strand_id
1 'polypeptide(L)'
;MHGFEIRIQDKIYSLVADTQSEMESWLSVLCKVTGVDMTTGKSKSASSGGWFSGKNRVLKSTNFRESLKQSKHPELMEFARETDQVNAKRRQEGRNKIFSLSFLSPNINGAGDEVKEVDIPHERFGKRFLVQCDDLKFRLSRSFDSVSSVNIEPFFITLALFDVKENKKISEDFHCDVNDSVVSEMLPSPENISNGVGEYEHHFSFPKKAIFSVTFPHPDVYLVLRIEKVLQGGITSCTEPYMKSGDALKKGAAKAYRSAEIACQTLWRYRMPFALATRPLFKNNQGDLDDEKEWSPIYKQDSGKLSDDELLKLVEDMAGKEKFKQQIIPATIKMNVTSLPNDLANSMTASLLPVRPFNDKSKIQPTLEVQEFVPAIPEAVHPHMVYANNFYVYPLMLNFNNQKVFSKARNIAVTVEFKENDTLASSPLKCIYNRSGCVVPSFTTSTNTTVLHHCTNPTFYDEIKICLPVHLHNRHHLLFTFYHVSCEQKKAASGAHASIKGKPAVEMQVGYAWLPLLKDGRIVHSELSIPVATSAPDGYLNSRFGGLGKNIGPDVRWLDGGKPLLKISTKVVSTVHTQDVHVDSLFRHLQEADGTPASERETSNSLKHLFVADNSVIIKYLPTILNKLLHVLIVTKLDEVTKDTVRVLVRFVSQLHDVNRSDVLHSYVKYSFVTDQLSGFDKTVYEELTKGLLKFLKPGADPTITSSFLKHAWWFFEVILKSMGGHLIQNGKLQSNRETRYSKGFYESLEHLLQLFVPQILRRLKEEARVAKEANIHMAYFVKGCFTYIDRGFVFQMISYYNEQFKDADTQ
;
A
#
# COMPACT_ATOMS: atom_id res chain seq x y z
N MET A 1 80.11 40.31 -10.56
CA MET A 1 79.01 40.10 -9.60
C MET A 1 77.74 39.84 -10.37
N HIS A 2 77.16 38.69 -10.13
CA HIS A 2 76.09 38.06 -10.89
C HIS A 2 74.95 37.80 -9.91
N GLY A 3 73.79 38.47 -10.04
CA GLY A 3 72.74 38.40 -9.03
C GLY A 3 71.33 38.29 -9.58
N PHE A 4 70.41 37.89 -8.71
CA PHE A 4 68.99 37.77 -9.00
C PHE A 4 68.16 38.13 -7.76
N GLU A 5 66.90 38.51 -7.98
CA GLU A 5 65.99 38.89 -6.90
C GLU A 5 64.94 37.82 -6.68
N ILE A 6 64.67 37.51 -5.41
CA ILE A 6 63.60 36.63 -4.99
C ILE A 6 62.57 37.46 -4.24
N ARG A 7 61.32 37.36 -4.67
CA ARG A 7 60.19 37.95 -3.96
C ARG A 7 59.49 36.87 -3.15
N ILE A 8 59.52 36.99 -1.82
CA ILE A 8 58.81 36.08 -0.91
C ILE A 8 57.83 36.94 -0.11
N GLN A 9 56.53 36.70 -0.34
CA GLN A 9 55.45 37.56 0.15
C GLN A 9 55.65 39.01 -0.31
N ASP A 10 55.70 39.97 0.63
CA ASP A 10 55.88 41.41 0.36
C ASP A 10 57.33 41.90 0.47
N LYS A 11 58.31 40.98 0.61
CA LYS A 11 59.74 41.33 0.73
C LYS A 11 60.54 40.86 -0.49
N ILE A 12 61.50 41.68 -0.88
CA ILE A 12 62.45 41.42 -1.98
C ILE A 12 63.81 41.14 -1.37
N TYR A 13 64.42 40.02 -1.75
CA TYR A 13 65.77 39.63 -1.38
C TYR A 13 66.64 39.61 -2.63
N SER A 14 67.71 40.40 -2.66
CA SER A 14 68.67 40.42 -3.77
C SER A 14 69.87 39.55 -3.39
N LEU A 15 70.12 38.51 -4.17
CA LEU A 15 71.24 37.58 -4.00
C LEU A 15 72.29 37.89 -5.05
N VAL A 16 73.55 37.93 -4.64
CA VAL A 16 74.68 38.24 -5.52
C VAL A 16 75.72 37.13 -5.35
N ALA A 17 76.11 36.52 -6.46
CA ALA A 17 77.18 35.54 -6.57
C ALA A 17 78.42 36.17 -7.20
N ASP A 18 79.58 35.62 -6.87
CA ASP A 18 80.86 36.08 -7.39
C ASP A 18 81.06 35.65 -8.84
N THR A 19 80.48 34.51 -9.23
CA THR A 19 80.54 33.96 -10.59
C THR A 19 79.17 33.64 -11.17
N GLN A 20 79.06 33.66 -12.50
CA GLN A 20 77.81 33.32 -13.20
C GLN A 20 77.40 31.85 -12.98
N SER A 21 78.37 30.94 -12.97
CA SER A 21 78.11 29.50 -12.75
C SER A 21 77.53 29.23 -11.36
N GLU A 22 77.98 29.96 -10.34
CA GLU A 22 77.43 29.88 -9.00
C GLU A 22 76.00 30.42 -8.93
N MET A 23 75.74 31.56 -9.58
CA MET A 23 74.38 32.12 -9.71
C MET A 23 73.42 31.13 -10.38
N GLU A 24 73.85 30.50 -11.49
CA GLU A 24 73.07 29.50 -12.23
C GLU A 24 72.84 28.23 -11.43
N SER A 25 73.82 27.79 -10.63
CA SER A 25 73.67 26.67 -9.69
C SER A 25 72.62 26.98 -8.62
N TRP A 26 72.67 28.16 -8.02
CA TRP A 26 71.68 28.60 -7.02
C TRP A 26 70.29 28.71 -7.63
N LEU A 27 70.15 29.29 -8.82
CA LEU A 27 68.89 29.35 -9.56
C LEU A 27 68.37 27.94 -9.90
N SER A 28 69.23 27.02 -10.31
CA SER A 28 68.85 25.63 -10.61
C SER A 28 68.29 24.93 -9.36
N VAL A 29 68.93 25.12 -8.21
CA VAL A 29 68.45 24.58 -6.93
C VAL A 29 67.12 25.21 -6.54
N LEU A 30 67.00 26.54 -6.66
CA LEU A 30 65.75 27.26 -6.37
C LEU A 30 64.60 26.82 -7.27
N CYS A 31 64.81 26.70 -8.58
CA CYS A 31 63.81 26.19 -9.52
C CYS A 31 63.41 24.74 -9.21
N LYS A 32 64.37 23.88 -8.81
CA LYS A 32 64.08 22.50 -8.39
C LYS A 32 63.24 22.43 -7.12
N VAL A 33 63.50 23.31 -6.15
CA VAL A 33 62.81 23.32 -4.85
C VAL A 33 61.44 24.00 -4.93
N THR A 34 61.33 25.08 -5.71
CA THR A 34 60.10 25.87 -5.84
C THR A 34 59.16 25.37 -6.96
N GLY A 35 59.67 24.60 -7.91
CA GLY A 35 58.91 24.11 -9.06
C GLY A 35 58.61 25.17 -10.11
N VAL A 36 59.20 26.37 -10.01
CA VAL A 36 59.04 27.47 -10.97
C VAL A 36 59.99 27.26 -12.15
N ASP A 37 59.44 27.23 -13.37
CA ASP A 37 60.21 27.10 -14.62
C ASP A 37 60.24 28.47 -15.33
N MET A 38 61.42 29.09 -15.41
CA MET A 38 61.59 30.46 -15.92
C MET A 38 61.52 30.56 -17.45
N THR A 39 61.16 29.47 -18.17
CA THR A 39 61.26 29.38 -19.64
C THR A 39 59.98 29.64 -20.43
N THR A 40 58.81 29.81 -19.80
CA THR A 40 57.54 29.98 -20.53
C THR A 40 57.06 31.44 -20.60
N GLY A 41 57.69 32.20 -21.48
CA GLY A 41 57.21 33.50 -21.94
C GLY A 41 56.72 33.47 -23.39
N LYS A 42 55.77 32.59 -23.77
CA LYS A 42 55.05 32.71 -25.06
C LYS A 42 53.61 32.17 -24.99
N SER A 43 52.66 33.05 -25.31
CA SER A 43 51.24 32.81 -25.56
C SER A 43 50.96 31.61 -26.47
N LYS A 44 49.98 30.76 -26.11
CA LYS A 44 49.31 29.85 -27.05
C LYS A 44 47.80 29.82 -26.82
N SER A 45 47.11 30.08 -27.92
CA SER A 45 45.67 30.06 -28.15
C SER A 45 45.02 28.74 -27.75
N ALA A 46 43.83 28.84 -27.15
CA ALA A 46 42.97 27.71 -26.83
C ALA A 46 42.36 27.09 -28.08
N SER A 47 42.64 25.79 -28.29
CA SER A 47 41.80 24.90 -29.08
C SER A 47 41.78 23.52 -28.43
N SER A 48 40.58 23.05 -28.10
CA SER A 48 40.21 21.62 -27.93
C SER A 48 41.00 20.79 -26.89
N GLY A 49 41.08 21.27 -25.64
CA GLY A 49 41.43 20.43 -24.49
C GLY A 49 40.32 20.51 -23.43
N GLY A 50 39.76 19.37 -23.00
CA GLY A 50 38.64 19.33 -22.05
C GLY A 50 38.92 20.13 -20.78
N TRP A 51 37.93 20.86 -20.31
CA TRP A 51 38.03 21.80 -19.19
C TRP A 51 38.46 21.12 -17.88
N PHE A 52 38.16 19.83 -17.74
CA PHE A 52 38.58 18.97 -16.62
C PHE A 52 39.75 18.04 -16.99
N SER A 53 40.20 18.07 -18.26
CA SER A 53 41.38 17.39 -18.81
C SER A 53 42.59 18.34 -18.92
N GLY A 54 42.56 19.46 -18.18
CA GLY A 54 43.77 20.19 -17.87
C GLY A 54 44.74 19.21 -17.22
N LYS A 55 45.80 18.85 -17.95
CA LYS A 55 46.85 17.92 -17.52
C LYS A 55 46.95 17.96 -16.00
N ASN A 56 46.67 16.83 -15.37
CA ASN A 56 47.44 16.43 -14.21
C ASN A 56 48.92 16.43 -14.65
N ARG A 57 49.56 17.60 -14.73
CA ARG A 57 50.75 17.80 -13.94
C ARG A 57 50.25 17.81 -12.50
N VAL A 58 49.89 16.61 -12.03
CA VAL A 58 50.55 16.12 -10.85
C VAL A 58 52.03 16.22 -11.23
N LEU A 59 52.61 17.40 -10.99
CA LEU A 59 53.95 17.40 -10.46
C LEU A 59 53.87 16.28 -9.42
N LYS A 60 54.75 15.28 -9.49
CA LYS A 60 55.06 14.52 -8.30
C LYS A 60 55.66 15.52 -7.29
N SER A 61 54.88 16.50 -6.82
CA SER A 61 54.81 16.86 -5.45
C SER A 61 54.33 15.59 -4.78
N THR A 62 55.27 14.67 -4.54
CA THR A 62 55.33 14.10 -3.20
C THR A 62 55.11 15.29 -2.29
N ASN A 63 53.88 15.43 -1.78
CA ASN A 63 53.56 16.52 -0.86
C ASN A 63 54.73 16.54 0.11
N PHE A 64 55.39 17.67 0.32
CA PHE A 64 56.53 17.76 1.24
C PHE A 64 56.22 17.01 2.55
N ARG A 65 54.95 17.10 2.97
CA ARG A 65 54.30 16.35 4.05
C ARG A 65 54.28 14.81 3.91
N GLU A 66 53.97 14.25 2.75
CA GLU A 66 54.06 12.79 2.49
C GLU A 66 55.51 12.31 2.42
N SER A 67 56.40 13.14 1.85
CA SER A 67 57.84 12.86 1.86
C SER A 67 58.42 12.85 3.28
N LEU A 68 57.97 13.76 4.15
CA LEU A 68 58.33 13.79 5.58
C LEU A 68 57.80 12.57 6.35
N LYS A 69 56.59 12.09 6.02
CA LYS A 69 56.01 10.85 6.60
C LYS A 69 56.74 9.58 6.19
N GLN A 70 57.39 9.58 5.02
CA GLN A 70 58.20 8.49 4.50
C GLN A 70 59.69 8.63 4.86
N SER A 71 60.07 9.72 5.53
CA SER A 71 61.44 9.95 5.98
C SER A 71 61.86 8.92 7.03
N LYS A 72 63.07 8.36 6.91
CA LYS A 72 63.65 7.47 7.95
C LYS A 72 64.24 8.24 9.14
N HIS A 73 64.18 9.57 9.13
CA HIS A 73 64.71 10.41 10.21
C HIS A 73 63.63 10.63 11.29
N PRO A 74 63.88 10.27 12.56
CA PRO A 74 62.89 10.31 13.63
C PRO A 74 62.23 11.70 13.81
N GLU A 75 63.05 12.76 13.81
CA GLU A 75 62.59 14.13 14.03
C GLU A 75 61.71 14.66 12.88
N LEU A 76 61.92 14.20 11.64
CA LEU A 76 61.11 14.62 10.49
C LEU A 76 59.74 13.92 10.48
N MET A 77 59.69 12.67 10.96
CA MET A 77 58.43 11.98 11.20
C MET A 77 57.63 12.64 12.33
N GLU A 78 58.31 13.04 13.40
CA GLU A 78 57.70 13.73 14.54
C GLU A 78 57.16 15.10 14.12
N PHE A 79 57.96 15.90 13.41
CA PHE A 79 57.53 17.18 12.84
C PHE A 79 56.31 17.04 11.91
N ALA A 80 56.25 15.97 11.09
CA ALA A 80 55.09 15.70 10.24
C ALA A 80 53.83 15.38 11.06
N ARG A 81 53.96 14.61 12.15
CA ARG A 81 52.85 14.28 13.06
C ARG A 81 52.38 15.50 13.86
N GLU A 82 53.30 16.28 14.42
CA GLU A 82 52.98 17.51 15.13
C GLU A 82 52.31 18.53 14.19
N THR A 83 52.84 18.69 12.97
CA THR A 83 52.23 19.55 11.96
C THR A 83 50.84 19.06 11.54
N ASP A 84 50.60 17.74 11.50
CA ASP A 84 49.26 17.16 11.32
C ASP A 84 48.32 17.50 12.47
N GLN A 85 48.77 17.34 13.72
CA GLN A 85 48.00 17.65 14.92
C GLN A 85 47.70 19.15 15.03
N VAL A 86 48.69 20.02 14.79
CA VAL A 86 48.53 21.49 14.80
C VAL A 86 47.57 21.92 13.69
N ASN A 87 47.67 21.35 12.49
CA ASN A 87 46.71 21.65 11.43
C ASN A 87 45.32 21.08 11.71
N ALA A 88 45.20 19.93 12.37
CA ALA A 88 43.91 19.40 12.82
C ALA A 88 43.28 20.32 13.89
N LYS A 89 44.08 20.82 14.83
CA LYS A 89 43.66 21.78 15.86
C LYS A 89 43.27 23.14 15.26
N ARG A 90 44.08 23.69 14.33
CA ARG A 90 43.73 24.88 13.54
C ARG A 90 42.49 24.69 12.65
N ARG A 91 42.19 23.46 12.22
CA ARG A 91 40.94 23.15 11.49
C ARG A 91 39.71 23.06 12.41
N GLN A 92 39.92 22.96 13.73
CA GLN A 92 38.86 23.05 14.74
C GLN A 92 38.65 24.50 15.21
N GLU A 93 39.68 25.33 15.17
CA GLU A 93 39.62 26.75 15.54
C GLU A 93 39.20 27.64 14.33
N GLY A 94 38.13 28.43 14.48
CA GLY A 94 37.75 29.45 13.48
C GLY A 94 37.06 28.95 12.20
N ARG A 95 36.58 27.69 12.19
CA ARG A 95 35.89 27.15 11.01
C ARG A 95 34.46 27.67 10.90
N ASN A 96 34.28 28.73 10.12
CA ASN A 96 32.94 29.08 9.64
C ASN A 96 32.44 27.93 8.77
N LYS A 97 31.25 27.39 9.09
CA LYS A 97 30.58 26.44 8.20
C LYS A 97 30.26 27.22 6.91
N ILE A 98 31.06 27.06 5.86
CA ILE A 98 30.84 27.69 4.53
C ILE A 98 29.38 27.50 4.05
N PHE A 99 28.71 26.45 4.53
CA PHE A 99 27.33 26.10 4.20
C PHE A 99 26.31 26.32 5.32
N SER A 100 26.64 27.02 6.42
CA SER A 100 25.64 27.43 7.44
C SER A 100 24.77 28.61 7.01
N LEU A 101 24.92 29.09 5.77
CA LEU A 101 23.92 29.92 5.09
C LEU A 101 22.76 29.04 4.62
N SER A 102 22.09 28.36 5.55
CA SER A 102 21.06 27.36 5.29
C SER A 102 19.65 27.95 5.29
N PHE A 103 19.41 28.95 4.44
CA PHE A 103 18.04 29.43 4.15
C PHE A 103 17.49 28.91 2.82
N LEU A 104 18.28 28.13 2.10
CA LEU A 104 17.86 27.49 0.86
C LEU A 104 17.74 26.00 1.18
N SER A 105 16.49 25.57 1.40
CA SER A 105 16.00 24.20 1.27
C SER A 105 15.01 24.20 0.08
N PRO A 106 14.67 23.08 -0.59
CA PRO A 106 13.83 23.08 -1.79
C PRO A 106 12.37 23.55 -1.59
N ASN A 107 11.95 23.91 -0.39
CA ASN A 107 10.56 24.28 -0.07
C ASN A 107 10.33 25.80 -0.03
N ILE A 108 10.81 26.56 -1.02
CA ILE A 108 10.56 28.02 -1.07
C ILE A 108 9.39 28.30 -2.03
N ASN A 109 8.19 27.95 -1.57
CA ASN A 109 7.06 28.84 -1.77
C ASN A 109 7.11 29.85 -0.62
N GLY A 110 7.11 31.14 -0.93
CA GLY A 110 7.42 32.22 0.02
C GLY A 110 6.55 32.23 1.28
N ALA A 111 7.11 31.72 2.37
CA ALA A 111 6.88 32.04 3.77
C ALA A 111 7.97 31.29 4.54
N GLY A 112 8.43 31.79 5.69
CA GLY A 112 9.49 31.16 6.48
C GLY A 112 9.06 29.81 7.09
N ASP A 113 8.94 28.77 6.28
CA ASP A 113 8.74 27.40 6.73
C ASP A 113 10.11 26.77 7.04
N GLU A 114 10.28 26.39 8.30
CA GLU A 114 11.38 25.54 8.78
C GLU A 114 11.58 24.33 7.85
N VAL A 115 12.80 23.77 7.80
CA VAL A 115 13.06 22.51 7.09
C VAL A 115 12.11 21.45 7.63
N LYS A 116 10.96 21.24 6.96
CA LYS A 116 10.00 20.20 7.33
C LYS A 116 10.75 18.88 7.25
N GLU A 117 11.05 18.31 8.41
CA GLU A 117 11.64 16.98 8.48
C GLU A 117 10.71 16.03 7.73
N VAL A 118 11.26 15.29 6.77
CA VAL A 118 10.49 14.26 6.08
C VAL A 118 10.08 13.22 7.11
N ASP A 119 8.77 13.08 7.31
CA ASP A 119 8.17 12.14 8.25
C ASP A 119 8.64 10.71 7.98
N ILE A 120 8.86 9.95 9.05
CA ILE A 120 9.10 8.51 8.94
C ILE A 120 7.85 7.88 8.28
N PRO A 121 7.99 7.08 7.22
CA PRO A 121 6.85 6.41 6.60
C PRO A 121 6.11 5.57 7.62
N HIS A 122 4.83 5.83 7.75
CA HIS A 122 3.90 5.15 8.64
C HIS A 122 2.57 4.99 7.90
N GLU A 123 1.75 4.06 8.38
CA GLU A 123 0.37 3.97 7.90
C GLU A 123 -0.39 5.26 8.21
N ARG A 124 -0.96 5.85 7.18
CA ARG A 124 -1.78 7.05 7.32
C ARG A 124 -3.24 6.65 7.35
N PHE A 125 -3.90 7.07 8.41
CA PHE A 125 -5.33 6.90 8.62
C PHE A 125 -6.00 8.26 8.57
N GLY A 126 -7.26 8.28 8.15
CA GLY A 126 -8.12 9.43 8.37
C GLY A 126 -8.51 9.61 9.83
N LYS A 127 -9.70 10.14 10.06
CA LYS A 127 -10.24 10.22 11.42
C LYS A 127 -10.52 8.82 11.94
N ARG A 128 -9.81 8.42 13.01
CA ARG A 128 -9.98 7.14 13.68
C ARG A 128 -10.88 7.26 14.91
N PHE A 129 -11.74 6.28 15.11
CA PHE A 129 -12.62 6.19 16.27
C PHE A 129 -12.85 4.74 16.69
N LEU A 130 -13.16 4.56 17.97
CA LEU A 130 -13.44 3.28 18.58
C LEU A 130 -14.95 3.07 18.65
N VAL A 131 -15.41 1.91 18.20
CA VAL A 131 -16.78 1.43 18.39
C VAL A 131 -16.75 0.26 19.36
N GLN A 132 -17.50 0.35 20.45
CA GLN A 132 -17.63 -0.70 21.46
C GLN A 132 -19.09 -1.16 21.56
N CYS A 133 -19.32 -2.46 21.34
CA CYS A 133 -20.62 -3.09 21.42
C CYS A 133 -20.80 -3.77 22.79
N ASP A 134 -21.64 -3.21 23.64
CA ASP A 134 -21.81 -3.69 25.01
C ASP A 134 -23.03 -4.62 25.16
N ASP A 135 -24.19 -4.22 24.62
CA ASP A 135 -25.45 -4.92 24.85
C ASP A 135 -26.49 -4.61 23.74
N LEU A 136 -27.31 -5.60 23.41
CA LEU A 136 -28.52 -5.45 22.58
C LEU A 136 -29.65 -6.22 23.26
N LYS A 137 -30.68 -5.52 23.75
CA LYS A 137 -31.80 -6.14 24.46
C LYS A 137 -33.12 -5.77 23.83
N PHE A 138 -33.88 -6.78 23.42
CA PHE A 138 -35.25 -6.59 22.98
C PHE A 138 -36.21 -6.59 24.17
N ARG A 139 -37.34 -5.89 24.03
CA ARG A 139 -38.41 -5.92 25.04
C ARG A 139 -38.95 -7.33 25.29
N LEU A 140 -38.94 -8.17 24.25
CA LEU A 140 -39.25 -9.59 24.38
C LEU A 140 -38.03 -10.33 24.94
N SER A 141 -38.04 -10.50 26.26
CA SER A 141 -36.95 -11.14 27.01
C SER A 141 -37.48 -12.25 27.91
N ARG A 142 -36.60 -13.16 28.32
CA ARG A 142 -36.86 -14.18 29.33
C ARG A 142 -36.11 -13.83 30.61
N SER A 143 -36.79 -13.89 31.75
CA SER A 143 -36.18 -13.79 33.08
C SER A 143 -35.80 -15.18 33.55
N PHE A 144 -34.58 -15.34 34.05
CA PHE A 144 -34.15 -16.57 34.73
C PHE A 144 -34.21 -16.39 36.25
N ASP A 145 -33.86 -15.20 36.74
CA ASP A 145 -33.94 -14.79 38.15
C ASP A 145 -34.71 -13.45 38.29
N SER A 146 -34.87 -12.92 39.52
CA SER A 146 -35.58 -11.66 39.78
C SER A 146 -34.86 -10.40 39.30
N VAL A 147 -33.61 -10.51 38.81
CA VAL A 147 -32.71 -9.37 38.53
C VAL A 147 -32.24 -9.30 37.07
N SER A 148 -32.20 -10.42 36.32
CA SER A 148 -31.65 -10.44 34.95
C SER A 148 -32.65 -11.01 33.92
N SER A 149 -32.88 -10.21 32.87
CA SER A 149 -33.63 -10.60 31.68
C SER A 149 -32.70 -10.65 30.47
N VAL A 150 -32.76 -11.74 29.71
CA VAL A 150 -31.94 -11.96 28.50
C VAL A 150 -32.84 -12.10 27.28
N ASN A 151 -32.28 -11.93 26.08
CA ASN A 151 -33.02 -12.19 24.84
C ASN A 151 -33.50 -13.64 24.79
N ILE A 152 -34.63 -13.88 24.12
CA ILE A 152 -35.18 -15.23 24.03
C ILE A 152 -34.46 -16.13 23.01
N GLU A 153 -33.56 -15.56 22.21
CA GLU A 153 -32.86 -16.20 21.10
C GLU A 153 -31.62 -15.39 20.68
N PRO A 154 -30.65 -16.00 19.97
CA PRO A 154 -29.42 -15.32 19.57
C PRO A 154 -29.65 -14.33 18.42
N PHE A 155 -28.99 -13.18 18.54
CA PHE A 155 -28.92 -12.15 17.50
C PHE A 155 -27.47 -11.95 17.07
N PHE A 156 -27.27 -11.72 15.77
CA PHE A 156 -25.97 -11.47 15.18
C PHE A 156 -25.95 -10.06 14.63
N ILE A 157 -24.93 -9.29 15.01
CA ILE A 157 -24.81 -7.87 14.66
C ILE A 157 -23.66 -7.68 13.69
N THR A 158 -23.92 -6.89 12.65
CA THR A 158 -22.91 -6.42 11.71
C THR A 158 -22.94 -4.90 11.63
N LEU A 159 -21.77 -4.29 11.77
CA LEU A 159 -21.57 -2.84 11.65
C LEU A 159 -20.72 -2.53 10.42
N ALA A 160 -21.12 -1.53 9.65
CA ALA A 160 -20.33 -1.00 8.53
C ALA A 160 -20.59 0.49 8.31
N LEU A 161 -19.65 1.16 7.67
CA LEU A 161 -19.74 2.57 7.32
C LEU A 161 -20.31 2.76 5.92
N PHE A 162 -21.25 3.70 5.82
CA PHE A 162 -21.86 4.13 4.58
C PHE A 162 -21.71 5.64 4.45
N ASP A 163 -21.26 6.07 3.27
CA ASP A 163 -21.22 7.45 2.86
C ASP A 163 -22.42 7.69 1.94
N VAL A 164 -23.42 8.40 2.48
CA VAL A 164 -24.66 8.72 1.75
C VAL A 164 -24.39 9.74 0.65
N LYS A 165 -23.45 10.66 0.88
CA LYS A 165 -23.11 11.71 -0.08
C LYS A 165 -22.43 11.12 -1.32
N GLU A 166 -21.51 10.18 -1.13
CA GLU A 166 -20.82 9.47 -2.21
C GLU A 166 -21.58 8.23 -2.71
N ASN A 167 -22.73 7.92 -2.10
CA ASN A 167 -23.59 6.77 -2.37
C ASN A 167 -22.82 5.43 -2.38
N LYS A 168 -22.02 5.18 -1.33
CA LYS A 168 -21.15 3.99 -1.24
C LYS A 168 -21.01 3.46 0.19
N LYS A 169 -20.85 2.15 0.32
CA LYS A 169 -20.27 1.52 1.50
C LYS A 169 -18.75 1.77 1.54
N ILE A 170 -18.23 2.30 2.63
CA ILE A 170 -16.82 2.75 2.77
C ILE A 170 -15.99 1.95 3.77
N SER A 171 -16.55 0.93 4.41
CA SER A 171 -15.77 -0.02 5.24
C SER A 171 -16.14 -1.47 4.95
N GLU A 172 -15.30 -2.39 5.38
CA GLU A 172 -15.69 -3.80 5.53
C GLU A 172 -16.72 -3.99 6.66
N ASP A 173 -17.27 -5.21 6.74
CA ASP A 173 -18.18 -5.64 7.79
C ASP A 173 -17.44 -5.98 9.09
N PHE A 174 -17.83 -5.33 10.19
CA PHE A 174 -17.46 -5.74 11.54
C PHE A 174 -18.58 -6.57 12.15
N HIS A 175 -18.32 -7.87 12.35
CA HIS A 175 -19.25 -8.78 13.02
C HIS A 175 -18.99 -8.80 14.52
N CYS A 176 -20.04 -8.63 15.32
CA CYS A 176 -19.95 -8.63 16.77
C CYS A 176 -21.16 -9.31 17.39
N ASP A 177 -20.95 -10.35 18.21
CA ASP A 177 -22.05 -11.00 18.92
C ASP A 177 -22.02 -10.62 20.40
N VAL A 178 -23.08 -9.94 20.86
CA VAL A 178 -23.27 -9.51 22.25
C VAL A 178 -24.26 -10.41 23.00
N ASN A 179 -24.44 -11.65 22.54
CA ASN A 179 -25.36 -12.61 23.13
C ASN A 179 -24.93 -12.98 24.56
N ASP A 180 -25.91 -13.14 25.45
CA ASP A 180 -25.70 -13.70 26.78
C ASP A 180 -25.26 -15.17 26.67
N SER A 181 -24.51 -15.69 27.64
CA SER A 181 -24.03 -17.07 27.64
C SER A 181 -25.17 -18.07 27.51
N VAL A 182 -26.31 -17.83 28.18
CA VAL A 182 -27.49 -18.73 28.16
C VAL A 182 -28.07 -18.86 26.74
N VAL A 183 -28.08 -17.77 26.00
CA VAL A 183 -28.61 -17.74 24.63
C VAL A 183 -27.59 -18.33 23.65
N SER A 184 -26.30 -18.12 23.93
CA SER A 184 -25.20 -18.66 23.14
C SER A 184 -25.17 -20.19 23.19
N GLU A 185 -25.56 -20.80 24.32
CA GLU A 185 -25.69 -22.27 24.48
C GLU A 185 -26.80 -22.91 23.61
N MET A 186 -27.71 -22.12 23.03
CA MET A 186 -28.68 -22.65 22.07
C MET A 186 -28.04 -23.06 20.75
N LEU A 187 -26.89 -22.46 20.42
CA LEU A 187 -26.14 -22.75 19.22
C LEU A 187 -25.17 -23.90 19.49
N PRO A 188 -24.87 -24.75 18.50
CA PRO A 188 -23.85 -25.78 18.66
C PRO A 188 -22.51 -25.18 19.05
N SER A 189 -21.79 -25.84 19.96
CA SER A 189 -20.42 -25.48 20.28
C SER A 189 -19.56 -25.50 19.01
N PRO A 190 -18.63 -24.55 18.84
CA PRO A 190 -17.64 -24.63 17.77
C PRO A 190 -16.98 -26.00 17.79
N GLU A 191 -16.99 -26.68 16.65
CA GLU A 191 -16.19 -27.89 16.49
C GLU A 191 -14.72 -27.52 16.76
N ASN A 192 -14.05 -28.25 17.67
CA ASN A 192 -12.61 -28.18 17.86
C ASN A 192 -11.93 -28.75 16.61
N ILE A 193 -11.86 -27.94 15.55
CA ILE A 193 -11.18 -28.31 14.31
C ILE A 193 -9.67 -28.18 14.58
N SER A 194 -9.01 -29.32 14.78
CA SER A 194 -7.55 -29.38 14.96
C SER A 194 -6.84 -28.82 13.73
N ASN A 195 -6.06 -27.76 13.92
CA ASN A 195 -5.38 -27.04 12.85
C ASN A 195 -3.97 -27.59 12.63
N GLY A 196 -3.67 -27.94 11.38
CA GLY A 196 -2.34 -28.26 10.90
C GLY A 196 -1.51 -27.03 10.53
N VAL A 197 -1.68 -25.90 11.23
CA VAL A 197 -0.90 -24.67 11.00
C VAL A 197 -0.57 -23.99 12.33
N GLY A 198 0.66 -24.18 12.82
CA GLY A 198 1.39 -23.26 13.73
C GLY A 198 0.91 -23.10 15.19
N GLU A 199 1.85 -23.18 16.13
CA GLU A 199 1.68 -23.10 17.60
C GLU A 199 1.21 -21.72 18.17
N TYR A 200 0.50 -20.88 17.40
CA TYR A 200 0.11 -19.52 17.81
C TYR A 200 -1.40 -19.24 17.71
N GLU A 201 -2.24 -20.22 18.02
CA GLU A 201 -3.70 -19.99 18.09
C GLU A 201 -4.09 -19.39 19.45
N HIS A 202 -4.25 -18.08 19.48
CA HIS A 202 -4.81 -17.40 20.64
C HIS A 202 -6.34 -17.56 20.63
N HIS A 203 -6.89 -18.22 21.64
CA HIS A 203 -8.34 -18.39 21.79
C HIS A 203 -8.98 -17.16 22.46
N PHE A 204 -9.27 -16.10 21.69
CA PHE A 204 -10.03 -14.95 22.19
C PHE A 204 -11.54 -15.08 21.96
N SER A 205 -12.35 -14.62 22.91
CA SER A 205 -13.81 -14.46 22.73
C SER A 205 -14.15 -13.42 21.67
N PHE A 206 -15.33 -13.53 21.04
CA PHE A 206 -15.93 -12.60 20.04
C PHE A 206 -15.58 -11.12 20.26
N PRO A 207 -14.72 -10.49 19.45
CA PRO A 207 -14.29 -9.11 19.68
C PRO A 207 -15.49 -8.17 19.72
N LYS A 208 -15.57 -7.39 20.81
CA LYS A 208 -16.64 -6.40 21.04
C LYS A 208 -16.25 -4.98 20.63
N LYS A 209 -15.00 -4.78 20.23
CA LYS A 209 -14.42 -3.48 19.95
C LYS A 209 -13.82 -3.45 18.57
N ALA A 210 -14.09 -2.37 17.84
CA ALA A 210 -13.60 -2.12 16.50
C ALA A 210 -13.02 -0.71 16.34
N ILE A 211 -11.90 -0.59 15.63
CA ILE A 211 -11.35 0.68 15.17
C ILE A 211 -11.83 0.90 13.74
N PHE A 212 -12.53 2.00 13.52
CA PHE A 212 -12.90 2.48 12.20
C PHE A 212 -12.06 3.70 11.83
N SER A 213 -11.82 3.88 10.54
CA SER A 213 -11.09 5.01 9.96
C SER A 213 -11.90 5.61 8.81
N VAL A 214 -11.89 6.94 8.69
CA VAL A 214 -12.53 7.68 7.59
C VAL A 214 -11.58 8.77 7.08
N THR A 215 -11.06 8.59 5.86
CA THR A 215 -10.09 9.48 5.19
C THR A 215 -10.68 10.85 4.93
N PHE A 216 -11.94 10.92 4.51
CA PHE A 216 -12.67 12.17 4.24
C PHE A 216 -13.91 12.25 5.13
N PRO A 217 -13.79 12.68 6.39
CA PRO A 217 -14.95 12.75 7.28
C PRO A 217 -15.90 13.89 6.87
N HIS A 218 -17.21 13.64 6.95
CA HIS A 218 -18.27 14.65 6.82
C HIS A 218 -19.57 14.16 7.49
N PRO A 219 -20.58 15.04 7.70
CA PRO A 219 -21.79 14.68 8.44
C PRO A 219 -22.67 13.57 7.84
N ASP A 220 -22.52 13.27 6.54
CA ASP A 220 -23.31 12.24 5.85
C ASP A 220 -22.65 10.86 5.83
N VAL A 221 -21.67 10.64 6.72
CA VAL A 221 -21.11 9.32 7.01
C VAL A 221 -21.87 8.70 8.18
N TYR A 222 -22.45 7.53 7.94
CA TYR A 222 -23.28 6.80 8.89
C TYR A 222 -22.66 5.46 9.26
N LEU A 223 -22.74 5.13 10.55
CA LEU A 223 -22.57 3.78 11.03
C LEU A 223 -23.91 3.04 10.92
N VAL A 224 -23.95 1.96 10.14
CA VAL A 224 -25.14 1.16 9.90
C VAL A 224 -25.03 -0.15 10.67
N LEU A 225 -26.02 -0.39 11.54
CA LEU A 225 -26.20 -1.62 12.31
C LEU A 225 -27.21 -2.51 11.59
N ARG A 226 -26.78 -3.71 11.19
CA ARG A 226 -27.64 -4.79 10.70
C ARG A 226 -27.76 -5.87 11.76
N ILE A 227 -28.98 -6.34 11.98
CA ILE A 227 -29.31 -7.37 12.97
C ILE A 227 -29.92 -8.57 12.24
N GLU A 228 -29.35 -9.74 12.50
CA GLU A 228 -29.79 -11.03 11.98
C GLU A 228 -30.18 -11.96 13.12
N LYS A 229 -30.94 -13.00 12.81
CA LYS A 229 -31.25 -14.11 13.72
C LYS A 229 -31.22 -15.44 12.97
N VAL A 230 -31.31 -16.55 13.70
CA VAL A 230 -31.45 -17.88 13.09
C VAL A 230 -32.73 -17.96 12.26
N LEU A 231 -32.64 -18.56 11.07
CA LEU A 231 -33.76 -18.73 10.13
C LEU A 231 -34.94 -19.48 10.78
N GLN A 232 -36.12 -18.85 10.74
CA GLN A 232 -37.36 -19.41 11.31
C GLN A 232 -38.58 -19.29 10.39
N GLY A 233 -38.60 -18.31 9.50
CA GLY A 233 -39.76 -18.01 8.66
C GLY A 233 -39.68 -16.63 8.02
N GLY A 234 -40.82 -16.02 7.69
CA GLY A 234 -40.86 -14.66 7.16
C GLY A 234 -40.46 -13.60 8.19
N ILE A 235 -39.86 -12.49 7.73
CA ILE A 235 -39.43 -11.40 8.62
C ILE A 235 -40.62 -10.85 9.43
N THR A 236 -41.76 -10.58 8.77
CA THR A 236 -42.97 -10.08 9.44
C THR A 236 -43.49 -11.05 10.51
N SER A 237 -43.55 -12.36 10.23
CA SER A 237 -44.00 -13.35 11.23
C SER A 237 -43.02 -13.48 12.39
N CYS A 238 -41.71 -13.33 12.15
CA CYS A 238 -40.68 -13.44 13.18
C CYS A 238 -40.59 -12.19 14.06
N THR A 239 -41.02 -11.03 13.55
CA THR A 239 -40.96 -9.74 14.27
C THR A 239 -42.25 -9.45 15.05
N GLU A 240 -43.40 -10.01 14.63
CA GLU A 240 -44.69 -9.83 15.32
C GLU A 240 -44.64 -10.06 16.85
N PRO A 241 -43.97 -11.10 17.39
CA PRO A 241 -43.90 -11.30 18.85
C PRO A 241 -43.19 -10.15 19.57
N TYR A 242 -42.20 -9.52 18.93
CA TYR A 242 -41.39 -8.44 19.49
C TYR A 242 -42.13 -7.10 19.53
N MET A 243 -43.20 -6.95 18.72
CA MET A 243 -44.01 -5.74 18.66
C MET A 243 -45.16 -5.72 19.69
N LYS A 244 -45.40 -6.84 20.39
CA LYS A 244 -46.48 -6.96 21.38
C LYS A 244 -46.15 -6.21 22.68
N SER A 245 -47.18 -5.94 23.47
CA SER A 245 -47.04 -5.31 24.79
C SER A 245 -47.97 -5.96 25.82
N GLY A 246 -47.75 -5.69 27.12
CA GLY A 246 -48.59 -6.20 28.21
C GLY A 246 -48.65 -7.72 28.30
N ASP A 247 -49.83 -8.27 28.59
CA ASP A 247 -50.04 -9.72 28.78
C ASP A 247 -49.82 -10.55 27.51
N ALA A 248 -50.05 -9.97 26.34
CA ALA A 248 -49.82 -10.64 25.06
C ALA A 248 -48.32 -10.94 24.83
N LEU A 249 -47.44 -10.04 25.30
CA LEU A 249 -45.99 -10.23 25.26
C LEU A 249 -45.56 -11.41 26.15
N LYS A 250 -46.06 -11.46 27.39
CA LYS A 250 -45.74 -12.54 28.35
C LYS A 250 -46.20 -13.91 27.87
N LYS A 251 -47.43 -14.01 27.36
CA LYS A 251 -47.98 -15.28 26.80
C LYS A 251 -47.25 -15.70 25.52
N GLY A 252 -46.84 -14.74 24.70
CA GLY A 252 -46.10 -14.99 23.46
C GLY A 252 -44.65 -15.44 23.67
N ALA A 253 -44.00 -14.98 24.74
CA ALA A 253 -42.57 -15.23 25.00
C ALA A 253 -42.21 -16.71 25.10
N ALA A 254 -42.96 -17.51 25.85
CA ALA A 254 -42.68 -18.94 26.00
C ALA A 254 -42.81 -19.71 24.67
N LYS A 255 -43.78 -19.32 23.82
CA LYS A 255 -43.97 -19.91 22.50
C LYS A 255 -42.85 -19.52 21.54
N ALA A 256 -42.49 -18.23 21.53
CA ALA A 256 -41.41 -17.71 20.69
C ALA A 256 -40.06 -18.34 21.06
N TYR A 257 -39.76 -18.44 22.36
CA TYR A 257 -38.55 -19.12 22.87
C TYR A 257 -38.46 -20.57 22.37
N ARG A 258 -39.52 -21.38 22.54
CA ARG A 258 -39.52 -22.79 22.09
C ARG A 258 -39.30 -22.90 20.58
N SER A 259 -39.90 -21.99 19.81
CA SER A 259 -39.70 -21.93 18.37
C SER A 259 -38.25 -21.61 18.00
N ALA A 260 -37.63 -20.68 18.72
CA ALA A 260 -36.24 -20.30 18.51
C ALA A 260 -35.27 -21.41 18.91
N GLU A 261 -35.52 -22.10 20.02
CA GLU A 261 -34.71 -23.24 20.48
C GLU A 261 -34.69 -24.37 19.43
N ILE A 262 -35.86 -24.74 18.89
CA ILE A 262 -35.95 -25.74 17.81
C ILE A 262 -35.19 -25.28 16.56
N ALA A 263 -35.31 -24.00 16.20
CA ALA A 263 -34.60 -23.46 15.05
C ALA A 263 -33.09 -23.45 15.26
N CYS A 264 -32.60 -23.09 16.45
CA CYS A 264 -31.18 -23.17 16.76
C CYS A 264 -30.66 -24.62 16.69
N GLN A 265 -31.46 -25.62 17.08
CA GLN A 265 -31.04 -27.02 16.96
C GLN A 265 -31.01 -27.55 15.52
N THR A 266 -31.80 -26.98 14.60
CA THR A 266 -32.01 -27.56 13.26
C THR A 266 -31.49 -26.69 12.10
N LEU A 267 -31.42 -25.37 12.31
CA LEU A 267 -31.16 -24.34 11.29
C LEU A 267 -30.05 -23.35 11.70
N TRP A 268 -29.25 -23.63 12.73
CA TRP A 268 -28.20 -22.70 13.23
C TRP A 268 -27.24 -22.18 12.16
N ARG A 269 -27.00 -22.94 11.09
CA ARG A 269 -26.09 -22.58 9.98
C ARG A 269 -26.66 -21.50 9.07
N TYR A 270 -27.96 -21.20 9.19
CA TYR A 270 -28.70 -20.31 8.32
C TYR A 270 -29.25 -19.14 9.11
N ARG A 271 -28.82 -17.94 8.72
CA ARG A 271 -29.30 -16.68 9.30
C ARG A 271 -30.37 -16.06 8.40
N MET A 272 -31.21 -15.22 8.97
CA MET A 272 -32.18 -14.41 8.24
C MET A 272 -32.09 -12.94 8.68
N PRO A 273 -32.38 -11.99 7.78
CA PRO A 273 -32.42 -10.58 8.14
C PRO A 273 -33.55 -10.30 9.14
N PHE A 274 -33.32 -9.43 10.11
CA PHE A 274 -34.28 -9.13 11.16
C PHE A 274 -34.59 -7.64 11.28
N ALA A 275 -33.56 -6.83 11.48
CA ALA A 275 -33.72 -5.41 11.73
C ALA A 275 -32.47 -4.59 11.37
N LEU A 276 -32.63 -3.27 11.29
CA LEU A 276 -31.51 -2.34 11.13
C LEU A 276 -31.68 -1.08 11.99
N ALA A 277 -30.57 -0.41 12.25
CA ALA A 277 -30.51 0.93 12.84
C ALA A 277 -29.31 1.70 12.27
N THR A 278 -29.33 3.02 12.38
CA THR A 278 -28.24 3.88 11.86
C THR A 278 -27.86 4.93 12.89
N ARG A 279 -26.63 5.41 12.80
CA ARG A 279 -26.13 6.54 13.61
C ARG A 279 -25.22 7.43 12.75
N PRO A 280 -25.51 8.73 12.58
CA PRO A 280 -24.55 9.67 11.97
C PRO A 280 -23.34 9.85 12.88
N LEU A 281 -22.16 10.01 12.28
CA LEU A 281 -20.90 9.99 13.03
C LEU A 281 -20.29 11.36 13.32
N PHE A 282 -20.32 12.28 12.35
CA PHE A 282 -19.55 13.52 12.42
C PHE A 282 -20.43 14.77 12.46
N LYS A 283 -20.01 15.77 13.24
CA LYS A 283 -20.64 17.10 13.30
C LYS A 283 -20.25 17.97 12.11
N ASN A 284 -19.07 17.76 11.54
CA ASN A 284 -18.45 18.63 10.54
C ASN A 284 -17.50 17.86 9.60
N ASN A 285 -16.95 18.58 8.61
CA ASN A 285 -15.98 18.04 7.66
C ASN A 285 -14.56 17.89 8.23
N GLN A 286 -14.33 18.23 9.51
CA GLN A 286 -13.05 18.05 10.19
C GLN A 286 -12.98 16.69 10.91
N GLY A 287 -14.10 15.96 10.99
CA GLY A 287 -14.18 14.67 11.64
C GLY A 287 -14.36 14.74 13.16
N ASP A 288 -14.96 15.81 13.67
CA ASP A 288 -15.38 15.84 15.07
C ASP A 288 -16.59 14.92 15.25
N LEU A 289 -16.48 13.97 16.17
CA LEU A 289 -17.55 13.01 16.46
C LEU A 289 -18.76 13.70 17.08
N ASP A 290 -19.95 13.19 16.74
CA ASP A 290 -21.21 13.63 17.33
C ASP A 290 -21.64 12.73 18.50
N ASP A 291 -21.15 13.09 19.70
CA ASP A 291 -21.48 12.39 20.95
C ASP A 291 -22.93 12.59 21.39
N GLU A 292 -23.64 13.61 20.87
CA GLU A 292 -25.04 13.89 21.19
C GLU A 292 -26.01 13.06 20.34
N LYS A 293 -25.53 12.48 19.23
CA LYS A 293 -26.36 11.67 18.33
C LYS A 293 -26.52 10.27 18.88
N GLU A 294 -27.75 9.95 19.24
CA GLU A 294 -28.17 8.60 19.55
C GLU A 294 -28.38 7.77 18.28
N TRP A 295 -28.44 6.45 18.46
CA TRP A 295 -28.90 5.53 17.43
C TRP A 295 -30.35 5.83 17.04
N SER A 296 -30.67 5.63 15.76
CA SER A 296 -32.06 5.54 15.34
C SER A 296 -32.79 4.43 16.10
N PRO A 297 -34.13 4.46 16.16
CA PRO A 297 -34.90 3.28 16.55
C PRO A 297 -34.49 2.05 15.73
N ILE A 298 -34.68 0.85 16.31
CA ILE A 298 -34.48 -0.39 15.57
C ILE A 298 -35.67 -0.59 14.64
N TYR A 299 -35.44 -0.50 13.34
CA TYR A 299 -36.46 -0.68 12.32
C TYR A 299 -36.49 -2.12 11.82
N LYS A 300 -37.69 -2.65 11.61
CA LYS A 300 -37.89 -3.94 10.96
C LYS A 300 -37.26 -3.92 9.56
N GLN A 301 -36.47 -4.94 9.26
CA GLN A 301 -35.89 -5.12 7.92
C GLN A 301 -36.98 -5.43 6.88
N ASP A 302 -36.89 -4.79 5.72
CA ASP A 302 -37.71 -5.15 4.57
C ASP A 302 -36.97 -6.20 3.73
N SER A 303 -37.65 -7.31 3.40
CA SER A 303 -37.08 -8.38 2.58
C SER A 303 -36.73 -7.95 1.16
N GLY A 304 -37.34 -6.86 0.66
CA GLY A 304 -37.07 -6.31 -0.66
C GLY A 304 -36.09 -5.14 -0.67
N LYS A 305 -35.48 -4.77 0.47
CA LYS A 305 -34.56 -3.61 0.57
C LYS A 305 -33.27 -3.99 1.27
N LEU A 306 -32.47 -4.80 0.61
CA LEU A 306 -31.25 -5.38 1.18
C LEU A 306 -29.97 -4.95 0.48
N SER A 307 -30.03 -4.59 -0.79
CA SER A 307 -28.83 -4.17 -1.53
C SER A 307 -28.22 -2.91 -0.89
N ASP A 308 -26.92 -2.70 -1.07
CA ASP A 308 -26.25 -1.50 -0.56
C ASP A 308 -26.91 -0.21 -1.07
N ASP A 309 -27.37 -0.17 -2.33
CA ASP A 309 -28.11 0.96 -2.91
C ASP A 309 -29.46 1.20 -2.19
N GLU A 310 -30.17 0.14 -1.81
CA GLU A 310 -31.42 0.25 -1.06
C GLU A 310 -31.16 0.64 0.40
N LEU A 311 -30.08 0.14 1.01
CA LEU A 311 -29.66 0.53 2.35
C LEU A 311 -29.26 2.01 2.40
N LEU A 312 -28.50 2.51 1.42
CA LEU A 312 -28.14 3.93 1.30
C LEU A 312 -29.39 4.83 1.22
N LYS A 313 -30.36 4.47 0.38
CA LYS A 313 -31.66 5.16 0.32
C LYS A 313 -32.41 5.11 1.65
N LEU A 314 -32.40 3.96 2.33
CA LEU A 314 -33.01 3.83 3.65
C LEU A 314 -32.31 4.72 4.70
N VAL A 315 -30.98 4.84 4.66
CA VAL A 315 -30.23 5.73 5.55
C VAL A 315 -30.59 7.19 5.28
N GLU A 316 -30.66 7.59 4.01
CA GLU A 316 -31.08 8.93 3.59
C GLU A 316 -32.51 9.24 4.06
N ASP A 317 -33.45 8.32 3.86
CA ASP A 317 -34.84 8.44 4.30
C ASP A 317 -34.95 8.55 5.85
N MET A 318 -34.11 7.81 6.59
CA MET A 318 -34.05 7.89 8.06
C MET A 318 -33.45 9.21 8.57
N ALA A 319 -32.53 9.80 7.80
CA ALA A 319 -31.93 11.10 8.12
C ALA A 319 -32.86 12.28 7.79
N GLY A 320 -33.85 12.06 6.90
CA GLY A 320 -34.83 13.06 6.48
C GLY A 320 -35.71 13.59 7.62
N LYS A 321 -36.27 14.80 7.43
CA LYS A 321 -37.16 15.46 8.41
C LYS A 321 -38.59 14.90 8.42
N GLU A 322 -38.96 14.09 7.43
CA GLU A 322 -40.29 13.48 7.35
C GLU A 322 -40.40 12.23 8.23
N LYS A 323 -41.62 11.89 8.66
CA LYS A 323 -41.85 10.66 9.45
C LYS A 323 -41.51 9.43 8.60
N PHE A 324 -40.38 8.82 8.88
CA PHE A 324 -39.95 7.56 8.27
C PHE A 324 -40.97 6.43 8.59
N LYS A 325 -41.60 5.88 7.54
CA LYS A 325 -42.76 4.96 7.64
C LYS A 325 -42.37 3.49 7.80
N GLN A 326 -41.40 3.18 8.67
CA GLN A 326 -40.95 1.81 8.93
C GLN A 326 -41.37 1.36 10.33
N GLN A 327 -41.70 0.08 10.50
CA GLN A 327 -42.12 -0.48 11.79
C GLN A 327 -40.94 -0.55 12.77
N ILE A 328 -41.14 -0.04 13.98
CA ILE A 328 -40.12 -0.04 15.05
C ILE A 328 -40.26 -1.31 15.89
N ILE A 329 -39.15 -1.98 16.15
CA ILE A 329 -39.03 -3.10 17.08
C ILE A 329 -38.50 -2.58 18.42
N PRO A 330 -39.27 -2.63 19.51
CA PRO A 330 -38.83 -2.10 20.80
C PRO A 330 -37.60 -2.84 21.36
N ALA A 331 -36.50 -2.09 21.51
CA ALA A 331 -35.22 -2.60 21.98
C ALA A 331 -34.33 -1.48 22.56
N THR A 332 -33.27 -1.87 23.24
CA THR A 332 -32.23 -1.00 23.76
C THR A 332 -30.87 -1.43 23.21
N ILE A 333 -30.14 -0.48 22.62
CA ILE A 333 -28.78 -0.68 22.12
C ILE A 333 -27.82 0.03 23.07
N LYS A 334 -26.78 -0.66 23.53
CA LYS A 334 -25.64 -0.06 24.23
C LYS A 334 -24.41 -0.22 23.35
N MET A 335 -24.15 0.80 22.53
CA MET A 335 -22.99 0.87 21.65
C MET A 335 -22.37 2.26 21.75
N ASN A 336 -21.12 2.31 22.20
CA ASN A 336 -20.38 3.54 22.36
C ASN A 336 -19.50 3.80 21.13
N VAL A 337 -19.48 5.06 20.68
CA VAL A 337 -18.57 5.55 19.65
C VAL A 337 -17.77 6.65 20.29
N THR A 338 -16.46 6.49 20.37
CA THR A 338 -15.57 7.45 21.03
C THR A 338 -14.35 7.73 20.17
N SER A 339 -13.67 8.83 20.42
CA SER A 339 -12.34 9.04 19.84
C SER A 339 -11.41 7.88 20.23
N LEU A 340 -10.48 7.52 19.33
CA LEU A 340 -9.55 6.44 19.59
C LEU A 340 -8.66 6.81 20.81
N PRO A 341 -8.59 5.98 21.85
CA PRO A 341 -7.71 6.23 22.98
C PRO A 341 -6.23 6.12 22.56
N ASN A 342 -5.37 6.92 23.18
CA ASN A 342 -3.92 6.88 22.91
C ASN A 342 -3.29 5.54 23.29
N ASP A 343 -3.78 4.92 24.37
CA ASP A 343 -3.31 3.63 24.87
C ASP A 343 -4.35 2.55 24.60
N LEU A 344 -4.25 1.90 23.44
CA LEU A 344 -5.09 0.76 23.11
C LEU A 344 -4.37 -0.55 23.46
N ALA A 345 -4.92 -1.29 24.42
CA ALA A 345 -4.43 -2.63 24.75
C ALA A 345 -4.86 -3.64 23.67
N ASN A 346 -3.92 -4.50 23.25
CA ASN A 346 -4.12 -5.61 22.29
C ASN A 346 -5.01 -5.25 21.10
N SER A 347 -4.43 -4.79 20.00
CA SER A 347 -5.17 -4.60 18.75
C SER A 347 -4.71 -5.57 17.65
N MET A 348 -5.60 -5.85 16.71
CA MET A 348 -5.28 -6.61 15.51
C MET A 348 -5.62 -5.79 14.27
N THR A 349 -4.84 -5.96 13.20
CA THR A 349 -5.13 -5.36 11.90
C THR A 349 -6.40 -5.98 11.28
N ALA A 350 -6.89 -5.40 10.20
CA ALA A 350 -7.99 -5.97 9.42
C ALA A 350 -7.69 -7.40 8.93
N SER A 351 -6.43 -7.77 8.72
CA SER A 351 -6.02 -9.14 8.35
C SER A 351 -5.84 -10.06 9.57
N LEU A 352 -6.34 -9.66 10.74
CA LEU A 352 -6.22 -10.37 12.02
C LEU A 352 -4.77 -10.57 12.49
N LEU A 353 -3.85 -9.70 12.08
CA LEU A 353 -2.46 -9.73 12.55
C LEU A 353 -2.31 -8.91 13.85
N PRO A 354 -1.75 -9.46 14.93
CA PRO A 354 -1.50 -8.72 16.17
C PRO A 354 -0.60 -7.50 15.96
N VAL A 355 -1.02 -6.34 16.45
CA VAL A 355 -0.23 -5.10 16.45
C VAL A 355 0.60 -5.04 17.74
N ARG A 356 1.91 -4.81 17.62
CA ARG A 356 2.83 -4.78 18.76
C ARG A 356 2.80 -3.41 19.48
N PRO A 357 2.90 -3.37 20.82
CA PRO A 357 3.01 -4.50 21.73
C PRO A 357 1.67 -5.24 21.90
N PHE A 358 1.71 -6.56 21.84
CA PHE A 358 0.55 -7.44 22.03
C PHE A 358 0.86 -8.41 23.17
N ASN A 359 -0.01 -8.46 24.19
CA ASN A 359 0.17 -9.29 25.36
C ASN A 359 -0.73 -10.52 25.31
N ASP A 360 -0.15 -11.62 24.84
CA ASP A 360 -0.80 -12.92 24.71
C ASP A 360 -1.26 -13.53 26.03
N LYS A 361 -0.60 -13.15 27.13
CA LYS A 361 -0.93 -13.65 28.48
C LYS A 361 -2.11 -12.91 29.10
N SER A 362 -2.41 -11.71 28.60
CA SER A 362 -3.56 -10.96 29.07
C SER A 362 -4.81 -11.56 28.45
N LYS A 363 -5.80 -11.94 29.28
CA LYS A 363 -7.15 -12.33 28.80
C LYS A 363 -7.93 -11.12 28.25
N ILE A 364 -7.24 -10.05 27.85
CA ILE A 364 -7.83 -8.84 27.31
C ILE A 364 -8.26 -9.15 25.89
N GLN A 365 -9.55 -8.98 25.65
CA GLN A 365 -10.13 -9.15 24.33
C GLN A 365 -9.53 -8.13 23.35
N PRO A 366 -9.07 -8.58 22.16
CA PRO A 366 -8.46 -7.69 21.20
C PRO A 366 -9.47 -6.73 20.60
N THR A 367 -8.99 -5.53 20.26
CA THR A 367 -9.73 -4.57 19.43
C THR A 367 -9.37 -4.81 17.96
N LEU A 368 -10.36 -5.01 17.10
CA LEU A 368 -10.11 -5.26 15.67
C LEU A 368 -10.12 -3.96 14.87
N GLU A 369 -9.13 -3.77 14.02
CA GLU A 369 -9.19 -2.75 12.99
C GLU A 369 -10.07 -3.19 11.82
N VAL A 370 -10.92 -2.28 11.37
CA VAL A 370 -11.83 -2.48 10.23
C VAL A 370 -11.23 -1.82 9.00
N GLN A 371 -11.13 -2.58 7.91
CA GLN A 371 -10.64 -2.08 6.63
C GLN A 371 -11.52 -0.95 6.09
N GLU A 372 -10.92 0.23 5.96
CA GLU A 372 -11.50 1.32 5.18
C GLU A 372 -11.32 1.06 3.68
N PHE A 373 -12.37 1.32 2.91
CA PHE A 373 -12.37 1.24 1.46
C PHE A 373 -12.10 2.62 0.84
N VAL A 374 -10.86 3.06 0.98
CA VAL A 374 -10.38 4.38 0.55
C VAL A 374 -10.60 4.60 -0.96
N PRO A 375 -11.09 5.78 -1.39
CA PRO A 375 -11.21 6.15 -2.80
C PRO A 375 -9.88 6.02 -3.55
N ALA A 376 -9.93 5.58 -4.81
CA ALA A 376 -8.76 5.47 -5.67
C ALA A 376 -8.42 6.84 -6.30
N ILE A 377 -8.07 7.83 -5.46
CA ILE A 377 -7.61 9.16 -5.88
C ILE A 377 -6.25 9.49 -5.25
N PRO A 378 -5.39 10.29 -5.91
CA PRO A 378 -4.04 10.58 -5.46
C PRO A 378 -3.95 11.16 -4.05
N GLU A 379 -4.93 11.95 -3.61
CA GLU A 379 -4.92 12.63 -2.30
C GLU A 379 -5.19 11.67 -1.14
N ALA A 380 -5.91 10.58 -1.42
CA ALA A 380 -6.39 9.64 -0.40
C ALA A 380 -5.42 8.47 -0.16
N VAL A 381 -4.58 8.14 -1.15
CA VAL A 381 -3.79 6.90 -1.13
C VAL A 381 -2.36 7.14 -0.65
N HIS A 382 -1.77 6.13 -0.02
CA HIS A 382 -0.38 6.15 0.42
C HIS A 382 0.33 4.85 0.00
N PRO A 383 1.67 4.83 -0.07
CA PRO A 383 2.40 3.60 -0.30
C PRO A 383 2.02 2.53 0.71
N HIS A 384 1.98 1.28 0.26
CA HIS A 384 1.73 0.15 1.14
C HIS A 384 2.86 0.01 2.18
N MET A 385 2.50 0.07 3.47
CA MET A 385 3.44 -0.07 4.58
C MET A 385 3.32 -1.43 5.30
N VAL A 386 2.16 -2.07 5.18
CA VAL A 386 1.86 -3.37 5.81
C VAL A 386 1.26 -4.32 4.79
N TYR A 387 1.60 -5.60 4.93
CA TYR A 387 1.11 -6.68 4.09
C TYR A 387 -0.41 -6.84 4.23
N ALA A 388 -1.11 -6.90 3.11
CA ALA A 388 -2.51 -7.27 3.03
C ALA A 388 -2.75 -8.12 1.78
N ASN A 389 -3.57 -9.17 1.89
CA ASN A 389 -3.96 -9.99 0.75
C ASN A 389 -5.38 -10.52 0.92
N ASN A 390 -6.35 -9.61 0.95
CA ASN A 390 -7.75 -9.91 1.22
C ASN A 390 -8.60 -9.77 -0.04
N PHE A 391 -9.52 -10.71 -0.21
CA PHE A 391 -10.50 -10.74 -1.29
C PHE A 391 -11.90 -10.78 -0.72
N TYR A 392 -12.74 -9.84 -1.13
CA TYR A 392 -14.11 -9.70 -0.68
C TYR A 392 -15.03 -10.14 -1.81
N VAL A 393 -16.01 -10.98 -1.49
CA VAL A 393 -17.01 -11.50 -2.42
C VAL A 393 -18.38 -11.12 -1.89
N TYR A 394 -19.19 -10.51 -2.75
CA TYR A 394 -20.53 -10.03 -2.44
C TYR A 394 -21.51 -10.73 -3.38
N PRO A 395 -22.14 -11.85 -2.98
CA PRO A 395 -23.36 -12.29 -3.62
C PRO A 395 -24.36 -11.12 -3.59
N LEU A 396 -24.93 -10.75 -4.73
CA LEU A 396 -25.83 -9.59 -4.83
C LEU A 396 -27.27 -10.02 -5.03
N MET A 397 -27.50 -10.94 -5.98
CA MET A 397 -28.85 -11.38 -6.34
C MET A 397 -28.81 -12.75 -7.01
N LEU A 398 -29.82 -13.57 -6.74
CA LEU A 398 -30.10 -14.80 -7.47
C LEU A 398 -31.49 -14.69 -8.12
N ASN A 399 -31.65 -15.18 -9.35
CA ASN A 399 -32.96 -15.21 -10.02
C ASN A 399 -33.40 -16.64 -10.36
N PHE A 400 -34.21 -17.27 -9.51
CA PHE A 400 -34.82 -18.59 -9.76
C PHE A 400 -36.31 -18.49 -10.12
N ASN A 401 -36.82 -17.33 -10.54
CA ASN A 401 -38.24 -17.16 -10.83
C ASN A 401 -38.74 -18.05 -11.98
N ASN A 402 -37.89 -18.31 -12.98
CA ASN A 402 -38.28 -19.03 -14.19
C ASN A 402 -37.73 -20.46 -14.28
N GLN A 403 -36.91 -20.89 -13.31
CA GLN A 403 -36.32 -22.22 -13.33
C GLN A 403 -37.33 -23.31 -13.00
N LYS A 404 -37.39 -24.31 -13.86
CA LYS A 404 -38.39 -25.38 -13.80
C LYS A 404 -37.86 -26.67 -13.14
N VAL A 405 -36.55 -26.82 -13.04
CA VAL A 405 -35.90 -28.05 -12.54
C VAL A 405 -36.16 -28.22 -11.04
N PHE A 406 -36.01 -27.15 -10.28
CA PHE A 406 -36.18 -27.08 -8.83
C PHE A 406 -37.33 -26.12 -8.47
N SER A 407 -38.51 -26.30 -9.06
CA SER A 407 -39.65 -25.37 -8.95
C SER A 407 -40.15 -25.07 -7.53
N LYS A 408 -39.73 -25.85 -6.52
CA LYS A 408 -40.07 -25.63 -5.10
C LYS A 408 -39.05 -24.78 -4.33
N ALA A 409 -37.90 -24.48 -4.93
CA ALA A 409 -36.80 -23.77 -4.27
C ALA A 409 -37.14 -22.30 -4.04
N ARG A 410 -37.41 -21.92 -2.78
CA ARG A 410 -37.87 -20.58 -2.39
C ARG A 410 -37.34 -20.06 -1.06
N ASN A 411 -36.39 -20.78 -0.47
CA ASN A 411 -35.70 -20.40 0.76
C ASN A 411 -34.23 -20.71 0.47
N ILE A 412 -33.56 -19.85 -0.29
CA ILE A 412 -32.31 -20.22 -0.95
C ILE A 412 -31.14 -19.67 -0.14
N ALA A 413 -30.26 -20.57 0.30
CA ALA A 413 -28.95 -20.25 0.84
C ALA A 413 -27.88 -20.48 -0.24
N VAL A 414 -26.85 -19.64 -0.25
CA VAL A 414 -25.66 -19.82 -1.07
C VAL A 414 -24.49 -20.13 -0.15
N THR A 415 -23.93 -21.33 -0.29
CA THR A 415 -22.68 -21.71 0.35
C THR A 415 -21.53 -21.35 -0.58
N VAL A 416 -20.54 -20.62 -0.07
CA VAL A 416 -19.38 -20.19 -0.83
C VAL A 416 -18.13 -20.87 -0.27
N GLU A 417 -17.36 -21.47 -1.18
CA GLU A 417 -16.12 -22.17 -0.92
C GLU A 417 -15.00 -21.62 -1.81
N PHE A 418 -13.77 -21.58 -1.30
CA PHE A 418 -12.59 -21.28 -2.09
C PHE A 418 -11.83 -22.58 -2.39
N LYS A 419 -11.64 -22.92 -3.66
CA LYS A 419 -11.02 -24.20 -4.07
C LYS A 419 -9.75 -23.98 -4.86
N GLU A 420 -8.77 -24.85 -4.63
CA GLU A 420 -7.51 -24.89 -5.38
C GLU A 420 -7.66 -25.55 -6.75
N ASN A 421 -8.56 -26.53 -6.86
CA ASN A 421 -8.86 -27.21 -8.11
C ASN A 421 -10.28 -27.80 -8.11
N ASP A 422 -10.73 -28.22 -9.28
CA ASP A 422 -12.07 -28.71 -9.59
C ASP A 422 -12.14 -30.25 -9.71
N THR A 423 -11.20 -30.94 -9.05
CA THR A 423 -11.28 -32.40 -8.93
C THR A 423 -12.29 -32.82 -7.86
N LEU A 424 -12.90 -34.00 -8.01
CA LEU A 424 -13.85 -34.57 -7.03
C LEU A 424 -13.25 -34.73 -5.62
N ALA A 425 -11.95 -34.99 -5.51
CA ALA A 425 -11.23 -35.14 -4.24
C ALA A 425 -10.82 -33.80 -3.61
N SER A 426 -10.99 -32.68 -4.33
CA SER A 426 -10.58 -31.35 -3.89
C SER A 426 -11.38 -30.89 -2.67
N SER A 427 -10.70 -30.68 -1.56
CA SER A 427 -11.28 -30.03 -0.39
C SER A 427 -11.18 -28.50 -0.50
N PRO A 428 -12.16 -27.76 0.02
CA PRO A 428 -12.09 -26.31 0.11
C PRO A 428 -10.94 -25.86 1.02
N LEU A 429 -10.25 -24.77 0.63
CA LEU A 429 -9.18 -24.18 1.42
C LEU A 429 -9.75 -23.45 2.64
N LYS A 430 -9.11 -23.63 3.79
CA LYS A 430 -9.46 -22.97 5.05
C LYS A 430 -8.91 -21.54 5.08
N CYS A 431 -9.52 -20.64 4.30
CA CYS A 431 -9.05 -19.27 4.13
C CYS A 431 -10.15 -18.19 4.18
N ILE A 432 -11.41 -18.58 4.42
CA ILE A 432 -12.52 -17.63 4.58
C ILE A 432 -12.52 -17.12 6.03
N TYR A 433 -12.59 -15.81 6.25
CA TYR A 433 -12.66 -15.26 7.61
C TYR A 433 -14.00 -15.68 8.25
N ASN A 434 -13.93 -16.27 9.44
CA ASN A 434 -15.12 -16.82 10.08
C ASN A 434 -16.05 -15.72 10.61
N ARG A 435 -17.32 -15.75 10.19
CA ARG A 435 -18.41 -14.85 10.65
C ARG A 435 -19.14 -15.34 11.90
N SER A 436 -18.97 -16.62 12.23
CA SER A 436 -19.63 -17.28 13.35
C SER A 436 -18.63 -17.28 14.48
N GLY A 437 -18.58 -16.17 15.23
CA GLY A 437 -17.41 -15.64 15.94
C GLY A 437 -16.80 -16.49 17.07
N CYS A 438 -16.44 -17.70 16.73
CA CYS A 438 -15.51 -18.48 17.49
C CYS A 438 -14.11 -17.94 17.19
N VAL A 439 -13.33 -17.73 18.25
CA VAL A 439 -11.87 -17.59 18.29
C VAL A 439 -11.24 -16.78 17.14
N VAL A 440 -10.73 -15.60 17.44
CA VAL A 440 -9.84 -14.88 16.51
C VAL A 440 -8.39 -15.30 16.76
N PRO A 441 -7.61 -15.71 15.73
CA PRO A 441 -7.99 -15.81 14.32
C PRO A 441 -8.58 -17.18 13.99
N SER A 442 -9.80 -17.23 13.43
CA SER A 442 -10.35 -18.46 12.84
C SER A 442 -10.74 -18.27 11.39
N PHE A 443 -10.19 -19.13 10.55
CA PHE A 443 -10.62 -19.31 9.18
C PHE A 443 -11.61 -20.48 9.10
N THR A 444 -12.46 -20.46 8.10
CA THR A 444 -13.36 -21.57 7.74
C THR A 444 -13.15 -21.94 6.27
N THR A 445 -13.61 -23.12 5.91
CA THR A 445 -13.57 -23.63 4.53
C THR A 445 -14.79 -23.20 3.71
N SER A 446 -15.89 -22.86 4.38
CA SER A 446 -17.13 -22.44 3.75
C SER A 446 -17.89 -21.44 4.61
N THR A 447 -18.73 -20.63 3.97
CA THR A 447 -19.68 -19.74 4.64
C THR A 447 -21.00 -19.70 3.88
N ASN A 448 -22.09 -19.39 4.59
CA ASN A 448 -23.44 -19.31 4.03
C ASN A 448 -23.92 -17.86 3.98
N THR A 449 -24.66 -17.52 2.93
CA THR A 449 -25.44 -16.27 2.88
C THR A 449 -26.65 -16.32 3.80
N THR A 450 -27.19 -15.15 4.10
CA THR A 450 -28.53 -15.01 4.69
C THR A 450 -29.62 -15.58 3.78
N VAL A 451 -30.73 -16.01 4.37
CA VAL A 451 -31.85 -16.64 3.68
C VAL A 451 -33.12 -15.81 3.79
N LEU A 452 -33.71 -15.47 2.64
CA LEU A 452 -35.05 -14.90 2.56
C LEU A 452 -36.11 -16.00 2.43
N HIS A 453 -37.12 -15.93 3.28
CA HIS A 453 -38.20 -16.91 3.33
C HIS A 453 -39.23 -16.69 2.21
N HIS A 454 -39.59 -17.77 1.52
CA HIS A 454 -40.51 -17.79 0.38
C HIS A 454 -40.13 -16.82 -0.75
N CYS A 455 -38.83 -16.63 -0.96
CA CYS A 455 -38.24 -15.83 -2.02
C CYS A 455 -37.49 -16.73 -3.03
N THR A 456 -37.93 -16.70 -4.29
CA THR A 456 -37.28 -17.36 -5.43
C THR A 456 -36.24 -16.47 -6.10
N ASN A 457 -36.16 -15.19 -5.75
CA ASN A 457 -35.22 -14.24 -6.32
C ASN A 457 -34.53 -13.38 -5.25
N PRO A 458 -33.80 -14.00 -4.30
CA PRO A 458 -33.25 -13.27 -3.16
C PRO A 458 -32.20 -12.25 -3.58
N THR A 459 -32.22 -11.09 -2.92
CA THR A 459 -31.11 -10.16 -2.83
C THR A 459 -30.31 -10.45 -1.56
N PHE A 460 -29.01 -10.23 -1.63
CA PHE A 460 -28.08 -10.48 -0.52
C PHE A 460 -27.27 -9.23 -0.23
N TYR A 461 -26.78 -9.14 1.01
CA TYR A 461 -25.90 -8.06 1.51
C TYR A 461 -24.67 -8.62 2.22
N ASP A 462 -24.44 -9.91 2.02
CA ASP A 462 -23.40 -10.70 2.64
C ASP A 462 -22.01 -10.33 2.07
N GLU A 463 -21.08 -9.89 2.94
CA GLU A 463 -19.68 -9.66 2.57
C GLU A 463 -18.78 -10.84 2.99
N ILE A 464 -18.26 -11.60 2.03
CA ILE A 464 -17.42 -12.78 2.30
C ILE A 464 -15.97 -12.37 2.12
N LYS A 465 -15.26 -12.23 3.24
CA LYS A 465 -13.82 -11.94 3.24
C LYS A 465 -13.00 -13.23 3.18
N ILE A 466 -12.00 -13.27 2.31
CA ILE A 466 -11.13 -14.41 2.05
C ILE A 466 -9.67 -13.95 2.12
N CYS A 467 -8.85 -14.64 2.89
CA CYS A 467 -7.39 -14.45 2.89
C CYS A 467 -6.82 -15.20 1.68
N LEU A 468 -6.30 -14.47 0.70
CA LEU A 468 -5.78 -15.09 -0.52
C LEU A 468 -4.44 -15.79 -0.25
N PRO A 469 -4.21 -16.98 -0.86
CA PRO A 469 -2.89 -17.55 -0.98
C PRO A 469 -1.92 -16.57 -1.67
N VAL A 470 -0.64 -16.62 -1.28
CA VAL A 470 0.40 -15.76 -1.90
C VAL A 470 0.62 -16.12 -3.37
N HIS A 471 0.52 -17.42 -3.70
CA HIS A 471 0.70 -17.92 -5.06
C HIS A 471 -0.65 -18.37 -5.63
N LEU A 472 -1.17 -17.59 -6.59
CA LEU A 472 -2.40 -17.92 -7.29
C LEU A 472 -2.09 -18.52 -8.67
N HIS A 473 -2.79 -19.60 -9.02
CA HIS A 473 -2.82 -20.17 -10.36
C HIS A 473 -4.24 -20.20 -10.94
N ASN A 474 -4.37 -20.49 -12.25
CA ASN A 474 -5.63 -20.45 -13.01
C ASN A 474 -6.73 -21.42 -12.54
N ARG A 475 -6.41 -22.42 -11.72
CA ARG A 475 -7.41 -23.33 -11.14
C ARG A 475 -8.03 -22.85 -9.84
N HIS A 476 -7.51 -21.78 -9.23
CA HIS A 476 -8.15 -21.18 -8.06
C HIS A 476 -9.46 -20.55 -8.46
N HIS A 477 -10.52 -20.87 -7.72
CA HIS A 477 -11.85 -20.39 -8.02
C HIS A 477 -12.74 -20.41 -6.77
N LEU A 478 -13.84 -19.68 -6.86
CA LEU A 478 -14.95 -19.80 -5.92
C LEU A 478 -15.93 -20.84 -6.44
N LEU A 479 -16.40 -21.71 -5.54
CA LEU A 479 -17.53 -22.59 -5.79
C LEU A 479 -18.73 -22.08 -4.97
N PHE A 480 -19.85 -21.89 -5.67
CA PHE A 480 -21.13 -21.52 -5.10
C PHE A 480 -22.06 -22.73 -5.16
N THR A 481 -22.55 -23.16 -4.01
CA THR A 481 -23.52 -24.24 -3.91
C THR A 481 -24.84 -23.71 -3.40
N PHE A 482 -25.93 -23.98 -4.10
CA PHE A 482 -27.25 -23.45 -3.77
C PHE A 482 -28.06 -24.51 -3.02
N TYR A 483 -28.67 -24.12 -1.90
CA TYR A 483 -29.52 -24.99 -1.10
C TYR A 483 -30.89 -24.38 -0.91
N HIS A 484 -31.95 -25.17 -1.11
CA HIS A 484 -33.26 -24.88 -0.57
C HIS A 484 -33.35 -25.38 0.87
N VAL A 485 -33.65 -24.47 1.80
CA VAL A 485 -33.73 -24.75 3.23
C VAL A 485 -35.19 -24.86 3.67
N SER A 486 -35.60 -26.02 4.19
CA SER A 486 -36.95 -26.22 4.70
C SER A 486 -37.11 -25.63 6.10
N CYS A 487 -38.03 -24.68 6.27
CA CYS A 487 -38.41 -24.14 7.58
C CYS A 487 -39.56 -24.91 8.26
N GLU A 488 -40.17 -25.88 7.56
CA GLU A 488 -41.32 -26.62 8.07
C GLU A 488 -40.90 -27.65 9.13
N GLN A 489 -41.44 -27.49 10.34
CA GLN A 489 -41.31 -28.45 11.42
C GLN A 489 -42.33 -29.59 11.20
N LYS A 490 -41.91 -30.69 10.57
CA LYS A 490 -42.73 -31.91 10.60
C LYS A 490 -42.72 -32.44 12.03
N LYS A 491 -43.89 -32.49 12.68
CA LYS A 491 -44.08 -33.14 13.99
C LYS A 491 -43.44 -34.53 13.92
N ALA A 492 -42.38 -34.75 14.68
CA ALA A 492 -41.89 -36.10 14.91
C ALA A 492 -43.08 -36.90 15.44
N ALA A 493 -43.46 -37.96 14.73
CA ALA A 493 -44.52 -38.84 15.18
C ALA A 493 -44.14 -39.31 16.59
N SER A 494 -45.01 -39.02 17.56
CA SER A 494 -44.90 -39.46 18.93
C SER A 494 -44.98 -40.98 18.97
N GLY A 495 -43.82 -41.63 18.91
CA GLY A 495 -43.67 -43.07 19.05
C GLY A 495 -42.23 -43.36 19.44
N ALA A 496 -42.01 -43.68 20.72
CA ALA A 496 -40.78 -44.32 21.13
C ALA A 496 -40.63 -45.60 20.28
N HIS A 497 -39.51 -45.76 19.60
CA HIS A 497 -39.20 -46.78 18.56
C HIS A 497 -39.34 -46.38 17.08
N ALA A 498 -39.00 -45.14 16.70
CA ALA A 498 -38.56 -44.87 15.33
C ALA A 498 -37.05 -45.09 15.19
N SER A 499 -36.65 -45.99 14.28
CA SER A 499 -35.25 -46.30 13.98
C SER A 499 -34.44 -45.06 13.57
N ILE A 500 -33.12 -45.10 13.81
CA ILE A 500 -32.14 -44.04 13.47
C ILE A 500 -32.04 -43.74 11.95
N LYS A 501 -32.75 -44.46 11.08
CA LYS A 501 -32.86 -44.15 9.64
C LYS A 501 -34.10 -43.28 9.36
N GLY A 502 -33.92 -41.97 9.30
CA GLY A 502 -34.93 -41.10 8.67
C GLY A 502 -35.17 -39.72 9.30
N LYS A 503 -34.14 -38.97 9.71
CA LYS A 503 -34.31 -37.50 9.82
C LYS A 503 -34.44 -36.94 8.39
N PRO A 504 -35.53 -36.23 8.04
CA PRO A 504 -35.64 -35.60 6.72
C PRO A 504 -34.50 -34.60 6.54
N ALA A 505 -33.88 -34.59 5.35
CA ALA A 505 -32.85 -33.62 5.00
C ALA A 505 -33.43 -32.20 5.09
N VAL A 506 -32.87 -31.37 5.96
CA VAL A 506 -33.28 -29.97 6.19
C VAL A 506 -32.96 -29.10 4.97
N GLU A 507 -31.92 -29.46 4.24
CA GLU A 507 -31.45 -28.80 3.03
C GLU A 507 -31.57 -29.73 1.82
N MET A 508 -31.90 -29.13 0.67
CA MET A 508 -31.91 -29.79 -0.62
C MET A 508 -31.04 -28.98 -1.56
N GLN A 509 -30.05 -29.61 -2.16
CA GLN A 509 -29.19 -28.94 -3.13
C GLN A 509 -29.96 -28.64 -4.42
N VAL A 510 -29.86 -27.40 -4.91
CA VAL A 510 -30.65 -26.85 -6.03
C VAL A 510 -29.80 -26.13 -7.07
N GLY A 511 -28.49 -26.32 -7.06
CA GLY A 511 -27.60 -25.89 -8.14
C GLY A 511 -26.17 -25.65 -7.71
N TYR A 512 -25.34 -25.32 -8.70
CA TYR A 512 -23.93 -24.96 -8.55
C TYR A 512 -23.56 -23.81 -9.48
N ALA A 513 -22.63 -22.96 -9.08
CA ALA A 513 -21.96 -22.02 -9.97
C ALA A 513 -20.50 -21.88 -9.54
N TRP A 514 -19.62 -21.45 -10.43
CA TRP A 514 -18.21 -21.26 -10.10
C TRP A 514 -17.66 -20.01 -10.77
N LEU A 515 -16.70 -19.37 -10.10
CA LEU A 515 -16.01 -18.17 -10.58
C LEU A 515 -14.49 -18.40 -10.55
N PRO A 516 -13.84 -18.59 -11.71
CA PRO A 516 -12.38 -18.54 -11.80
C PRO A 516 -11.84 -17.23 -11.24
N LEU A 517 -10.81 -17.31 -10.40
CA LEU A 517 -10.28 -16.13 -9.72
C LEU A 517 -9.44 -15.25 -10.64
N LEU A 518 -8.66 -15.89 -11.52
CA LEU A 518 -7.74 -15.21 -12.44
C LEU A 518 -8.36 -15.09 -13.83
N LYS A 519 -8.33 -13.86 -14.36
CA LYS A 519 -8.59 -13.55 -15.77
C LYS A 519 -7.32 -12.96 -16.35
N ASP A 520 -6.79 -13.59 -17.40
CA ASP A 520 -5.51 -13.21 -18.01
C ASP A 520 -4.36 -13.12 -16.98
N GLY A 521 -4.34 -14.06 -16.02
CA GLY A 521 -3.31 -14.14 -14.98
C GLY A 521 -3.44 -13.09 -13.85
N ARG A 522 -4.56 -12.36 -13.77
CA ARG A 522 -4.80 -11.31 -12.77
C ARG A 522 -6.14 -11.46 -12.06
N ILE A 523 -6.22 -10.98 -10.83
CA ILE A 523 -7.50 -10.81 -10.15
C ILE A 523 -8.13 -9.50 -10.62
N VAL A 524 -9.38 -9.56 -11.08
CA VAL A 524 -10.08 -8.39 -11.61
C VAL A 524 -11.27 -8.08 -10.72
N HIS A 525 -11.33 -6.84 -10.20
CA HIS A 525 -12.56 -6.30 -9.61
C HIS A 525 -13.66 -6.38 -10.65
N SER A 526 -14.75 -7.06 -10.32
CA SER A 526 -15.80 -7.30 -11.28
C SER A 526 -17.14 -7.49 -10.62
N GLU A 527 -18.14 -6.88 -11.23
CA GLU A 527 -19.54 -7.23 -11.06
C GLU A 527 -19.91 -8.13 -12.24
N LEU A 528 -20.26 -9.39 -11.93
CA LEU A 528 -20.47 -10.44 -12.92
C LEU A 528 -21.82 -11.09 -12.67
N SER A 529 -22.44 -11.54 -13.76
CA SER A 529 -23.57 -12.44 -13.71
C SER A 529 -23.14 -13.79 -14.28
N ILE A 530 -23.25 -14.86 -13.48
CA ILE A 530 -22.85 -16.22 -13.86
C ILE A 530 -24.06 -17.17 -13.92
N PRO A 531 -24.07 -18.14 -14.85
CA PRO A 531 -25.10 -19.15 -14.95
C PRO A 531 -24.98 -20.17 -13.81
N VAL A 532 -26.09 -20.86 -13.55
CA VAL A 532 -26.16 -21.90 -12.51
C VAL A 532 -26.37 -23.25 -13.18
N ALA A 533 -25.56 -24.22 -12.83
CA ALA A 533 -25.63 -25.61 -13.27
C ALA A 533 -26.44 -26.48 -12.30
N THR A 534 -26.97 -27.60 -12.77
CA THR A 534 -27.61 -28.61 -11.91
C THR A 534 -26.60 -29.45 -11.12
N SER A 535 -25.35 -29.52 -11.59
CA SER A 535 -24.27 -30.33 -11.02
C SER A 535 -22.90 -29.74 -11.37
N ALA A 536 -21.90 -29.96 -10.52
CA ALA A 536 -20.50 -29.61 -10.75
C ALA A 536 -19.65 -30.90 -10.97
N PRO A 537 -19.48 -31.38 -12.22
CA PRO A 537 -18.70 -32.59 -12.51
C PRO A 537 -17.18 -32.35 -12.44
N ASP A 538 -16.38 -33.41 -12.30
CA ASP A 538 -14.91 -33.33 -12.33
C ASP A 538 -14.40 -32.56 -13.56
N GLY A 539 -13.57 -31.54 -13.34
CA GLY A 539 -13.06 -30.70 -14.43
C GLY A 539 -14.03 -29.61 -14.92
N TYR A 540 -15.02 -29.21 -14.12
CA TYR A 540 -16.05 -28.22 -14.51
C TYR A 540 -15.50 -26.85 -14.92
N LEU A 541 -14.29 -26.45 -14.53
CA LEU A 541 -13.70 -25.18 -14.95
C LEU A 541 -13.48 -25.11 -16.47
N ASN A 542 -13.28 -26.26 -17.12
CA ASN A 542 -13.10 -26.37 -18.57
C ASN A 542 -14.42 -26.50 -19.34
N SER A 543 -15.56 -26.51 -18.65
CA SER A 543 -16.88 -26.60 -19.29
C SER A 543 -17.29 -25.27 -19.93
N ARG A 544 -18.10 -25.34 -21.00
CA ARG A 544 -18.47 -24.20 -21.86
C ARG A 544 -19.05 -23.01 -21.08
N PHE A 545 -18.64 -21.81 -21.48
CA PHE A 545 -19.41 -20.57 -21.37
C PHE A 545 -19.75 -20.08 -22.80
N GLY A 546 -21.04 -19.88 -23.12
CA GLY A 546 -21.42 -19.02 -24.25
C GLY A 546 -21.17 -19.49 -25.70
N GLY A 547 -21.06 -20.79 -26.01
CA GLY A 547 -21.34 -21.28 -27.36
C GLY A 547 -20.19 -21.28 -28.41
N LEU A 548 -19.05 -20.64 -28.17
CA LEU A 548 -17.97 -20.49 -29.15
C LEU A 548 -16.67 -21.18 -28.69
N GLY A 549 -16.38 -22.37 -29.22
CA GLY A 549 -15.12 -23.10 -28.97
C GLY A 549 -15.25 -24.63 -29.09
N LYS A 550 -14.14 -25.32 -29.47
CA LYS A 550 -14.02 -26.78 -29.51
C LYS A 550 -13.98 -27.34 -28.07
N ASN A 551 -14.80 -28.35 -27.78
CA ASN A 551 -15.01 -28.90 -26.42
C ASN A 551 -13.78 -29.67 -25.91
N ILE A 552 -13.29 -29.31 -24.71
CA ILE A 552 -12.24 -30.07 -23.99
C ILE A 552 -12.73 -30.52 -22.59
N GLY A 553 -13.79 -29.91 -22.03
CA GLY A 553 -14.32 -30.21 -20.69
C GLY A 553 -15.59 -31.09 -20.63
N PRO A 554 -16.07 -31.42 -19.41
CA PRO A 554 -17.25 -32.26 -19.19
C PRO A 554 -18.55 -31.58 -19.65
N ASP A 555 -19.57 -32.40 -19.96
CA ASP A 555 -20.91 -31.90 -20.29
C ASP A 555 -21.63 -31.42 -19.02
N VAL A 556 -22.03 -30.14 -19.02
CA VAL A 556 -22.67 -29.47 -17.89
C VAL A 556 -24.09 -29.10 -18.25
N ARG A 557 -25.05 -29.57 -17.44
CA ARG A 557 -26.45 -29.19 -17.56
C ARG A 557 -26.71 -27.88 -16.83
N TRP A 558 -27.05 -26.85 -17.60
CA TRP A 558 -27.33 -25.51 -17.08
C TRP A 558 -28.83 -25.31 -16.79
N LEU A 559 -29.14 -24.65 -15.67
CA LEU A 559 -30.48 -24.14 -15.39
C LEU A 559 -30.84 -23.02 -16.37
N ASP A 560 -32.14 -22.90 -16.68
CA ASP A 560 -32.69 -21.86 -17.58
C ASP A 560 -31.97 -21.69 -18.91
N GLY A 561 -31.42 -22.80 -19.45
CA GLY A 561 -30.69 -22.79 -20.71
C GLY A 561 -29.36 -22.03 -20.65
N GLY A 562 -28.75 -21.91 -19.47
CA GLY A 562 -27.45 -21.23 -19.31
C GLY A 562 -27.56 -19.71 -19.20
N LYS A 563 -28.75 -19.18 -18.92
CA LYS A 563 -28.89 -17.76 -18.59
C LYS A 563 -28.12 -17.44 -17.30
N PRO A 564 -27.44 -16.29 -17.21
CA PRO A 564 -26.86 -15.84 -15.96
C PRO A 564 -27.93 -15.63 -14.89
N LEU A 565 -27.84 -16.32 -13.75
CA LEU A 565 -28.83 -16.27 -12.67
C LEU A 565 -28.27 -15.68 -11.37
N LEU A 566 -26.97 -15.87 -11.09
CA LEU A 566 -26.31 -15.33 -9.90
C LEU A 566 -25.52 -14.08 -10.28
N LYS A 567 -25.86 -12.95 -9.66
CA LYS A 567 -25.11 -11.70 -9.72
C LYS A 567 -24.19 -11.59 -8.51
N ILE A 568 -22.93 -11.27 -8.74
CA ILE A 568 -21.87 -11.20 -7.75
C ILE A 568 -21.00 -9.98 -8.00
N SER A 569 -20.52 -9.35 -6.94
CA SER A 569 -19.45 -8.35 -6.99
C SER A 569 -18.24 -8.84 -6.19
N THR A 570 -17.05 -8.40 -6.58
CA THR A 570 -15.79 -8.83 -5.97
C THR A 570 -14.91 -7.63 -5.72
N LYS A 571 -14.11 -7.60 -4.65
CA LYS A 571 -13.18 -6.51 -4.36
C LYS A 571 -11.87 -7.07 -3.81
N VAL A 572 -10.75 -6.49 -4.22
CA VAL A 572 -9.42 -6.92 -3.78
C VAL A 572 -8.78 -5.80 -2.97
N VAL A 573 -8.23 -6.14 -1.81
CA VAL A 573 -7.31 -5.29 -1.04
C VAL A 573 -6.03 -6.10 -0.88
N SER A 574 -5.08 -5.90 -1.79
CA SER A 574 -3.85 -6.68 -1.85
C SER A 574 -2.63 -5.80 -2.10
N THR A 575 -1.57 -6.04 -1.33
CA THR A 575 -0.23 -5.50 -1.58
C THR A 575 0.59 -6.38 -2.52
N VAL A 576 0.06 -7.55 -2.91
CA VAL A 576 0.71 -8.54 -3.77
C VAL A 576 0.15 -8.48 -5.19
N HIS A 577 -1.18 -8.45 -5.32
CA HIS A 577 -1.88 -8.52 -6.60
C HIS A 577 -2.47 -7.15 -6.96
N THR A 578 -1.73 -6.38 -7.75
CA THR A 578 -2.25 -5.12 -8.31
C THR A 578 -3.28 -5.39 -9.40
N GLN A 579 -4.31 -4.54 -9.45
CA GLN A 579 -5.38 -4.62 -10.46
C GLN A 579 -5.03 -3.85 -11.74
N ASP A 580 -4.04 -2.95 -11.69
CA ASP A 580 -3.56 -2.21 -12.85
C ASP A 580 -2.80 -3.13 -13.79
N VAL A 581 -3.25 -3.18 -15.04
CA VAL A 581 -2.70 -4.09 -16.06
C VAL A 581 -1.24 -3.80 -16.38
N HIS A 582 -0.82 -2.54 -16.33
CA HIS A 582 0.52 -2.12 -16.73
C HIS A 582 1.53 -2.41 -15.62
N VAL A 583 1.17 -2.09 -14.37
CA VAL A 583 2.03 -2.39 -13.21
C VAL A 583 2.16 -3.89 -13.00
N ASP A 584 1.06 -4.64 -13.09
CA ASP A 584 1.08 -6.10 -12.99
C ASP A 584 1.91 -6.74 -14.12
N SER A 585 1.74 -6.27 -15.36
CA SER A 585 2.53 -6.77 -16.50
C SER A 585 4.03 -6.58 -16.28
N LEU A 586 4.45 -5.43 -15.73
CA LEU A 586 5.85 -5.20 -15.38
C LEU A 586 6.30 -6.19 -14.29
N PHE A 587 5.53 -6.32 -13.20
CA PHE A 587 5.90 -7.19 -12.09
C PHE A 587 6.04 -8.65 -12.53
N ARG A 588 5.10 -9.17 -13.32
CA ARG A 588 5.19 -10.52 -13.87
C ARG A 588 6.39 -10.70 -14.79
N HIS A 589 6.59 -9.77 -15.74
CA HIS A 589 7.72 -9.81 -16.68
C HIS A 589 9.07 -9.84 -15.95
N LEU A 590 9.22 -9.03 -14.90
CA LEU A 590 10.43 -9.03 -14.09
C LEU A 590 10.54 -10.26 -13.18
N GLN A 591 9.44 -10.81 -12.70
CA GLN A 591 9.45 -12.00 -11.85
C GLN A 591 9.84 -13.27 -12.62
N GLU A 592 9.37 -13.44 -13.85
CA GLU A 592 9.68 -14.59 -14.71
C GLU A 592 11.18 -14.68 -15.06
N ALA A 593 11.90 -13.56 -14.95
CA ALA A 593 13.30 -13.45 -15.33
C ALA A 593 14.22 -13.09 -14.14
N ASP A 594 13.80 -13.41 -12.91
CA ASP A 594 14.54 -13.16 -11.67
C ASP A 594 15.06 -11.71 -11.54
N GLY A 595 14.27 -10.73 -12.01
CA GLY A 595 14.58 -9.30 -12.02
C GLY A 595 15.41 -8.82 -13.22
N THR A 596 15.92 -9.72 -14.06
CA THR A 596 16.73 -9.39 -15.24
C THR A 596 15.87 -9.24 -16.49
N PRO A 597 16.02 -8.18 -17.29
CA PRO A 597 15.30 -8.05 -18.58
C PRO A 597 15.57 -9.23 -19.52
N ALA A 598 14.55 -10.07 -19.77
CA ALA A 598 14.67 -11.24 -20.64
C ALA A 598 14.79 -10.89 -22.14
N SER A 599 14.13 -9.81 -22.58
CA SER A 599 14.06 -9.37 -23.97
C SER A 599 14.00 -7.84 -24.06
N GLU A 600 14.78 -7.24 -24.96
CA GLU A 600 14.79 -5.78 -25.18
C GLU A 600 13.39 -5.27 -25.53
N ARG A 601 12.76 -5.90 -26.54
CA ARG A 601 11.46 -5.48 -27.06
C ARG A 601 10.36 -5.58 -26.02
N GLU A 602 10.28 -6.71 -25.32
CA GLU A 602 9.22 -6.97 -24.33
C GLU A 602 9.39 -6.09 -23.09
N THR A 603 10.63 -5.91 -22.63
CA THR A 603 10.92 -5.04 -21.48
C THR A 603 10.61 -3.59 -21.82
N SER A 604 11.07 -3.09 -22.98
CA SER A 604 10.77 -1.72 -23.43
C SER A 604 9.28 -1.49 -23.62
N ASN A 605 8.52 -2.47 -24.13
CA ASN A 605 7.07 -2.37 -24.25
C ASN A 605 6.41 -2.29 -22.87
N SER A 606 6.79 -3.16 -21.94
CA SER A 606 6.28 -3.17 -20.57
C SER A 606 6.56 -1.83 -19.85
N LEU A 607 7.76 -1.27 -20.01
CA LEU A 607 8.12 0.04 -19.47
C LEU A 607 7.28 1.17 -20.06
N LYS A 608 7.06 1.19 -21.38
CA LYS A 608 6.24 2.22 -22.05
C LYS A 608 4.77 2.16 -21.62
N HIS A 609 4.25 0.97 -21.37
CA HIS A 609 2.87 0.79 -20.91
C HIS A 609 2.63 1.41 -19.52
N LEU A 610 3.66 1.53 -18.68
CA LEU A 610 3.54 2.19 -17.36
C LEU A 610 3.14 3.66 -17.44
N PHE A 611 3.30 4.31 -18.61
CA PHE A 611 2.92 5.72 -18.78
C PHE A 611 1.42 5.98 -18.64
N VAL A 612 0.60 4.93 -18.74
CA VAL A 612 -0.86 4.96 -18.65
C VAL A 612 -1.35 4.42 -17.30
N ALA A 613 -0.45 3.95 -16.43
CA ALA A 613 -0.82 3.45 -15.11
C ALA A 613 -1.48 4.55 -14.26
N ASP A 614 -2.49 4.17 -13.47
CA ASP A 614 -3.22 5.11 -12.63
C ASP A 614 -2.32 5.70 -11.53
N ASN A 615 -2.40 7.02 -11.33
CA ASN A 615 -1.56 7.73 -10.35
C ASN A 615 -1.72 7.17 -8.93
N SER A 616 -2.93 6.76 -8.56
CA SER A 616 -3.21 6.19 -7.24
C SER A 616 -2.53 4.83 -7.06
N VAL A 617 -2.44 4.04 -8.14
CA VAL A 617 -1.71 2.77 -8.14
C VAL A 617 -0.20 3.02 -8.09
N ILE A 618 0.31 3.97 -8.87
CA ILE A 618 1.73 4.36 -8.83
C ILE A 618 2.12 4.76 -7.40
N ILE A 619 1.31 5.56 -6.71
CA ILE A 619 1.57 5.97 -5.32
C ILE A 619 1.59 4.76 -4.37
N LYS A 620 0.59 3.88 -4.45
CA LYS A 620 0.47 2.68 -3.60
C LYS A 620 1.67 1.74 -3.71
N TYR A 621 2.18 1.56 -4.94
CA TYR A 621 3.31 0.65 -5.23
C TYR A 621 4.64 1.39 -5.44
N LEU A 622 4.72 2.69 -5.13
CA LEU A 622 5.86 3.53 -5.51
C LEU A 622 7.22 2.95 -5.08
N PRO A 623 7.42 2.52 -3.81
CA PRO A 623 8.70 1.96 -3.39
C PRO A 623 9.07 0.71 -4.19
N THR A 624 8.10 -0.18 -4.43
CA THR A 624 8.30 -1.41 -5.20
C THR A 624 8.66 -1.10 -6.65
N ILE A 625 7.92 -0.21 -7.30
CA ILE A 625 8.16 0.15 -8.70
C ILE A 625 9.53 0.81 -8.86
N LEU A 626 9.84 1.81 -8.03
CA LEU A 626 11.12 2.53 -8.11
C LEU A 626 12.31 1.60 -7.84
N ASN A 627 12.25 0.75 -6.81
CA ASN A 627 13.31 -0.22 -6.55
C ASN A 627 13.48 -1.20 -7.72
N LYS A 628 12.40 -1.69 -8.33
CA LYS A 628 12.48 -2.56 -9.52
C LYS A 628 13.04 -1.84 -10.76
N LEU A 629 12.66 -0.58 -11.01
CA LEU A 629 13.22 0.20 -12.10
C LEU A 629 14.73 0.47 -11.91
N LEU A 630 15.15 0.81 -10.69
CA LEU A 630 16.56 1.01 -10.37
C LEU A 630 17.36 -0.30 -10.43
N HIS A 631 16.75 -1.42 -10.05
CA HIS A 631 17.31 -2.75 -10.25
C HIS A 631 17.51 -3.05 -11.74
N VAL A 632 16.50 -2.77 -12.59
CA VAL A 632 16.61 -2.94 -14.05
C VAL A 632 17.80 -2.16 -14.62
N LEU A 633 18.08 -0.94 -14.13
CA LEU A 633 19.23 -0.14 -14.58
C LEU A 633 20.57 -0.82 -14.33
N ILE A 634 20.72 -1.54 -13.21
CA ILE A 634 21.99 -2.18 -12.85
C ILE A 634 22.18 -3.56 -13.49
N VAL A 635 21.09 -4.29 -13.77
CA VAL A 635 21.19 -5.63 -14.39
C VAL A 635 21.17 -5.60 -15.91
N THR A 636 20.55 -4.58 -16.52
CA THR A 636 20.43 -4.51 -17.98
C THR A 636 21.76 -4.21 -18.66
N LYS A 637 21.99 -4.87 -19.79
CA LYS A 637 23.08 -4.56 -20.73
C LYS A 637 22.56 -3.83 -21.99
N LEU A 638 21.26 -3.60 -22.06
CA LEU A 638 20.56 -3.10 -23.24
C LEU A 638 20.36 -1.58 -23.14
N ASP A 639 20.84 -0.86 -24.14
CA ASP A 639 20.90 0.61 -24.12
C ASP A 639 19.51 1.26 -24.21
N GLU A 640 18.61 0.68 -25.00
CA GLU A 640 17.23 1.16 -25.14
C GLU A 640 16.41 0.87 -23.87
N VAL A 641 16.58 -0.30 -23.23
CA VAL A 641 15.93 -0.58 -21.93
C VAL A 641 16.39 0.42 -20.87
N THR A 642 17.67 0.76 -20.83
CA THR A 642 18.22 1.78 -19.91
C THR A 642 17.55 3.13 -20.13
N LYS A 643 17.44 3.55 -21.40
CA LYS A 643 16.82 4.82 -21.80
C LYS A 643 15.33 4.86 -21.47
N ASP A 644 14.58 3.80 -21.79
CA ASP A 644 13.16 3.71 -21.46
C ASP A 644 12.92 3.68 -19.94
N THR A 645 13.79 3.01 -19.18
CA THR A 645 13.71 2.97 -17.70
C THR A 645 13.90 4.37 -17.11
N VAL A 646 14.93 5.11 -17.53
CA VAL A 646 15.14 6.48 -17.06
C VAL A 646 14.00 7.41 -17.51
N ARG A 647 13.44 7.20 -18.71
CA ARG A 647 12.25 7.94 -19.17
C ARG A 647 11.05 7.73 -18.25
N VAL A 648 10.79 6.48 -17.83
CA VAL A 648 9.73 6.15 -16.85
C VAL A 648 9.99 6.87 -15.53
N LEU A 649 11.22 6.85 -15.01
CA LEU A 649 11.57 7.54 -13.78
C LEU A 649 11.29 9.05 -13.88
N VAL A 650 11.71 9.72 -14.96
CA VAL A 650 11.43 11.16 -15.20
C VAL A 650 9.94 11.44 -15.22
N ARG A 651 9.16 10.60 -15.91
CA ARG A 651 7.72 10.78 -16.02
C ARG A 651 7.01 10.57 -14.69
N PHE A 652 7.35 9.54 -13.94
CA PHE A 652 6.74 9.25 -12.63
C PHE A 652 7.01 10.36 -11.62
N VAL A 653 8.26 10.83 -11.55
CA VAL A 653 8.62 11.96 -10.69
C VAL A 653 7.79 13.19 -11.07
N SER A 654 7.69 13.53 -12.36
CA SER A 654 6.85 14.65 -12.82
C SER A 654 5.38 14.47 -12.47
N GLN A 655 4.80 13.29 -12.77
CA GLN A 655 3.39 12.98 -12.50
C GLN A 655 3.05 13.13 -11.01
N LEU A 656 3.91 12.65 -10.11
CA LEU A 656 3.73 12.77 -8.66
C LEU A 656 3.80 14.23 -8.19
N HIS A 657 4.65 15.06 -8.80
CA HIS A 657 4.64 16.51 -8.55
C HIS A 657 3.35 17.17 -9.05
N ASP A 658 2.86 16.77 -10.23
CA ASP A 658 1.64 17.36 -10.83
C ASP A 658 0.38 17.04 -10.00
N VAL A 659 0.34 15.92 -9.28
CA VAL A 659 -0.73 15.58 -8.32
C VAL A 659 -0.43 15.98 -6.88
N ASN A 660 0.56 16.84 -6.64
CA ASN A 660 0.97 17.34 -5.31
C ASN A 660 1.36 16.22 -4.31
N ARG A 661 1.97 15.13 -4.79
CA ARG A 661 2.43 13.99 -3.99
C ARG A 661 3.97 13.85 -3.93
N SER A 662 4.66 14.98 -3.91
CA SER A 662 6.13 15.03 -3.73
C SER A 662 6.58 14.54 -2.35
N ASP A 663 5.69 14.56 -1.35
CA ASP A 663 5.88 13.99 -0.01
C ASP A 663 6.31 12.52 -0.08
N VAL A 664 5.67 11.76 -0.98
CA VAL A 664 5.95 10.34 -1.17
C VAL A 664 7.34 10.10 -1.76
N LEU A 665 7.76 10.96 -2.70
CA LEU A 665 9.10 10.90 -3.30
C LEU A 665 10.18 11.21 -2.26
N HIS A 666 9.98 12.22 -1.42
CA HIS A 666 10.89 12.55 -0.32
C HIS A 666 11.00 11.40 0.69
N SER A 667 9.86 10.82 1.09
CA SER A 667 9.82 9.66 1.98
C SER A 667 10.55 8.46 1.38
N TYR A 668 10.32 8.16 0.09
CA TYR A 668 11.02 7.08 -0.62
C TYR A 668 12.53 7.27 -0.58
N VAL A 669 13.02 8.43 -1.02
CA VAL A 669 14.44 8.74 -1.05
C VAL A 669 15.01 8.57 0.36
N LYS A 670 14.35 9.11 1.39
CA LYS A 670 14.88 9.10 2.77
C LYS A 670 14.91 7.70 3.39
N TYR A 671 13.85 6.90 3.25
CA TYR A 671 13.64 5.70 4.06
C TYR A 671 13.50 4.39 3.28
N SER A 672 13.09 4.43 2.01
CA SER A 672 12.75 3.21 1.24
C SER A 672 13.74 2.88 0.13
N PHE A 673 14.54 3.84 -0.31
CA PHE A 673 15.58 3.62 -1.31
C PHE A 673 16.65 2.66 -0.80
N VAL A 674 16.92 1.60 -1.58
CA VAL A 674 17.94 0.58 -1.27
C VAL A 674 19.02 0.59 -2.35
N THR A 675 20.28 0.47 -1.93
CA THR A 675 21.42 0.24 -2.82
C THR A 675 21.71 -1.26 -2.91
N ASP A 676 21.04 -1.97 -3.80
CA ASP A 676 21.36 -3.38 -4.03
C ASP A 676 22.75 -3.52 -4.67
N GLN A 677 23.65 -4.28 -4.04
CA GLN A 677 24.80 -4.88 -4.73
C GLN A 677 24.45 -6.32 -5.05
N LEU A 678 24.27 -6.61 -6.33
CA LEU A 678 23.96 -7.96 -6.79
C LEU A 678 25.26 -8.69 -7.08
N SER A 679 25.43 -9.87 -6.48
CA SER A 679 26.56 -10.75 -6.76
C SER A 679 26.62 -11.06 -8.27
N GLY A 680 27.72 -10.69 -8.93
CA GLY A 680 27.91 -10.89 -10.37
C GLY A 680 27.57 -9.70 -11.28
N PHE A 681 27.15 -8.55 -10.71
CA PHE A 681 26.94 -7.31 -11.45
C PHE A 681 27.83 -6.19 -10.91
N ASP A 682 28.67 -5.62 -11.77
CA ASP A 682 29.62 -4.54 -11.41
C ASP A 682 29.00 -3.12 -11.53
N LYS A 683 27.77 -3.02 -12.03
CA LYS A 683 27.10 -1.74 -12.27
C LYS A 683 26.46 -1.21 -11.00
N THR A 684 26.47 0.11 -10.86
CA THR A 684 25.89 0.81 -9.72
C THR A 684 24.80 1.77 -10.16
N VAL A 685 23.82 2.04 -9.28
CA VAL A 685 22.72 2.96 -9.56
C VAL A 685 23.24 4.36 -9.88
N TYR A 686 24.20 4.89 -9.11
CA TYR A 686 24.75 6.23 -9.35
C TYR A 686 25.41 6.37 -10.73
N GLU A 687 26.11 5.35 -11.24
CA GLU A 687 26.74 5.40 -12.56
C GLU A 687 25.71 5.28 -13.68
N GLU A 688 24.85 4.27 -13.63
CA GLU A 688 23.92 3.97 -14.72
C GLU A 688 22.80 5.01 -14.80
N LEU A 689 22.31 5.53 -13.67
CA LEU A 689 21.35 6.63 -13.65
C LEU A 689 21.96 7.92 -14.22
N THR A 690 23.18 8.27 -13.84
CA THR A 690 23.88 9.44 -14.39
C THR A 690 24.04 9.32 -15.91
N LYS A 691 24.55 8.18 -16.41
CA LYS A 691 24.70 7.92 -17.85
C LYS A 691 23.37 7.97 -18.59
N GLY A 692 22.32 7.41 -18.01
CA GLY A 692 20.98 7.41 -18.62
C GLY A 692 20.39 8.82 -18.73
N LEU A 693 20.57 9.66 -17.71
CA LEU A 693 20.11 11.05 -17.72
C LEU A 693 20.80 11.90 -18.79
N LEU A 694 22.08 11.66 -19.08
CA LEU A 694 22.81 12.36 -20.16
C LEU A 694 22.09 12.26 -21.51
N LYS A 695 21.42 11.13 -21.78
CA LYS A 695 20.69 10.92 -23.05
C LYS A 695 19.56 11.93 -23.25
N PHE A 696 18.97 12.45 -22.17
CA PHE A 696 17.88 13.42 -22.20
C PHE A 696 18.33 14.89 -22.22
N LEU A 697 19.64 15.14 -22.14
CA LEU A 697 20.21 16.49 -22.22
C LEU A 697 20.91 16.76 -23.56
N LYS A 698 21.20 15.70 -24.33
CA LYS A 698 21.84 15.81 -25.65
C LYS A 698 20.94 16.58 -26.66
N PRO A 699 21.54 17.26 -27.65
CA PRO A 699 20.80 17.85 -28.76
C PRO A 699 19.88 16.82 -29.45
N GLY A 700 18.64 17.19 -29.73
CA GLY A 700 17.64 16.28 -30.32
C GLY A 700 16.87 15.42 -29.32
N ALA A 701 17.14 15.54 -28.01
CA ALA A 701 16.31 14.92 -26.97
C ALA A 701 14.88 15.50 -26.97
N ASP A 702 13.94 14.69 -26.49
CA ASP A 702 12.53 15.06 -26.35
C ASP A 702 12.38 16.28 -25.40
N PRO A 703 11.93 17.45 -25.90
CA PRO A 703 11.92 18.68 -25.12
C PRO A 703 11.00 18.62 -23.91
N THR A 704 9.91 17.85 -23.98
CA THR A 704 8.94 17.64 -22.91
C THR A 704 9.55 16.84 -21.76
N ILE A 705 10.26 15.75 -22.09
CA ILE A 705 10.97 14.94 -21.08
C ILE A 705 12.14 15.73 -20.49
N THR A 706 12.89 16.47 -21.31
CA THR A 706 13.97 17.33 -20.83
C THR A 706 13.45 18.39 -19.87
N SER A 707 12.35 19.09 -20.19
CA SER A 707 11.77 20.10 -19.29
C SER A 707 11.32 19.48 -17.97
N SER A 708 10.66 18.32 -18.01
CA SER A 708 10.23 17.57 -16.82
C SER A 708 11.41 17.15 -15.94
N PHE A 709 12.48 16.64 -16.54
CA PHE A 709 13.70 16.27 -15.83
C PHE A 709 14.32 17.49 -15.14
N LEU A 710 14.50 18.59 -15.87
CA LEU A 710 15.11 19.82 -15.32
C LEU A 710 14.29 20.38 -14.15
N LYS A 711 12.97 20.45 -14.30
CA LYS A 711 12.03 20.96 -13.28
C LYS A 711 12.05 20.12 -12.00
N HIS A 712 12.31 18.81 -12.09
CA HIS A 712 12.25 17.90 -10.95
C HIS A 712 13.57 17.16 -10.68
N ALA A 713 14.70 17.78 -11.06
CA ALA A 713 16.03 17.16 -11.01
C ALA A 713 16.50 16.77 -9.60
N TRP A 714 15.97 17.41 -8.54
CA TRP A 714 16.34 17.11 -7.15
C TRP A 714 16.24 15.62 -6.82
N TRP A 715 15.19 14.94 -7.29
CA TRP A 715 14.95 13.55 -6.95
C TRP A 715 16.06 12.65 -7.49
N PHE A 716 16.46 12.88 -8.75
CA PHE A 716 17.54 12.14 -9.40
C PHE A 716 18.87 12.38 -8.71
N PHE A 717 19.17 13.64 -8.38
CA PHE A 717 20.41 14.02 -7.71
C PHE A 717 20.50 13.45 -6.30
N GLU A 718 19.41 13.45 -5.53
CA GLU A 718 19.35 12.81 -4.22
C GLU A 718 19.54 11.29 -4.31
N VAL A 719 18.92 10.61 -5.29
CA VAL A 719 19.11 9.17 -5.52
C VAL A 719 20.57 8.87 -5.89
N ILE A 720 21.19 9.68 -6.77
CA ILE A 720 22.62 9.55 -7.12
C ILE A 720 23.49 9.72 -5.88
N LEU A 721 23.28 10.78 -5.09
CA LEU A 721 24.05 11.05 -3.86
C LEU A 721 23.89 9.94 -2.81
N LYS A 722 22.67 9.44 -2.61
CA LYS A 722 22.41 8.32 -1.71
C LYS A 722 23.06 7.04 -2.20
N SER A 723 22.99 6.76 -3.50
CA SER A 723 23.65 5.60 -4.09
C SER A 723 25.17 5.68 -3.96
N MET A 724 25.75 6.87 -4.17
CA MET A 724 27.16 7.15 -3.95
C MET A 724 27.57 6.88 -2.49
N GLY A 725 26.78 7.35 -1.51
CA GLY A 725 27.03 7.12 -0.09
C GLY A 725 26.93 5.64 0.29
N GLY A 726 25.87 4.96 -0.17
CA GLY A 726 25.66 3.52 0.06
C GLY A 726 26.81 2.68 -0.50
N HIS A 727 27.29 2.97 -1.70
CA HIS A 727 28.46 2.31 -2.29
C HIS A 727 29.71 2.43 -1.42
N LEU A 728 29.98 3.61 -0.83
CA LEU A 728 31.14 3.80 0.05
C LEU A 728 31.02 3.04 1.36
N ILE A 729 29.82 2.98 1.93
CA ILE A 729 29.55 2.24 3.17
C ILE A 729 29.75 0.75 2.92
N GLN A 730 29.09 0.21 1.90
CA GLN A 730 29.12 -1.22 1.55
C GLN A 730 30.53 -1.71 1.24
N ASN A 731 31.33 -0.90 0.54
CA ASN A 731 32.69 -1.25 0.15
C ASN A 731 33.76 -0.78 1.17
N GLY A 732 33.37 -0.25 2.33
CA GLY A 732 34.30 0.24 3.35
C GLY A 732 35.21 1.39 2.90
N LYS A 733 34.84 2.11 1.84
CA LYS A 733 35.65 3.18 1.22
C LYS A 733 35.45 4.56 1.84
N LEU A 734 34.64 4.69 2.90
CA LEU A 734 34.41 5.98 3.56
C LEU A 734 35.70 6.63 4.10
N GLN A 735 36.68 5.81 4.50
CA GLN A 735 37.99 6.28 5.00
C GLN A 735 39.07 6.33 3.91
N SER A 736 38.78 5.89 2.68
CA SER A 736 39.75 5.97 1.59
C SER A 736 39.95 7.42 1.14
N ASN A 737 41.09 7.68 0.49
CA ASN A 737 41.32 8.95 -0.20
C ASN A 737 40.16 9.21 -1.17
N ARG A 738 39.66 10.45 -1.18
CA ARG A 738 38.50 10.87 -1.98
C ARG A 738 38.71 10.67 -3.47
N GLU A 739 39.94 10.84 -3.94
CA GLU A 739 40.33 10.63 -5.34
C GLU A 739 40.11 9.18 -5.81
N THR A 740 40.20 8.20 -4.91
CA THR A 740 40.12 6.76 -5.26
C THR A 740 38.78 6.12 -4.89
N ARG A 741 37.82 6.91 -4.42
CA ARG A 741 36.50 6.42 -3.97
C ARG A 741 35.64 5.87 -5.10
N TYR A 742 35.74 6.46 -6.29
CA TYR A 742 34.91 6.15 -7.45
C TYR A 742 35.75 5.95 -8.70
N SER A 743 35.16 5.33 -9.73
CA SER A 743 35.80 5.08 -11.01
C SER A 743 36.08 6.39 -11.76
N LYS A 744 37.16 6.43 -12.56
CA LYS A 744 37.46 7.59 -13.42
C LYS A 744 36.31 7.89 -14.40
N GLY A 745 35.69 6.83 -14.94
CA GLY A 745 34.54 6.96 -15.84
C GLY A 745 33.33 7.62 -15.17
N PHE A 746 33.17 7.50 -13.86
CA PHE A 746 32.12 8.23 -13.13
C PHE A 746 32.41 9.73 -13.04
N TYR A 747 33.65 10.12 -12.75
CA TYR A 747 34.06 11.54 -12.78
C TYR A 747 33.82 12.17 -14.17
N GLU A 748 34.19 11.46 -15.24
CA GLU A 748 33.92 11.88 -16.63
C GLU A 748 32.41 12.01 -16.91
N SER A 749 31.59 11.13 -16.33
CA SER A 749 30.13 11.20 -16.47
C SER A 749 29.52 12.42 -15.74
N LEU A 750 30.05 12.78 -14.57
CA LEU A 750 29.64 13.98 -13.82
C LEU A 750 30.05 15.28 -14.54
N GLU A 751 31.24 15.31 -15.12
CA GLU A 751 31.70 16.41 -15.98
C GLU A 751 30.73 16.59 -17.16
N HIS A 752 30.43 15.53 -17.90
CA HIS A 752 29.50 15.59 -19.03
C HIS A 752 28.09 15.99 -18.60
N LEU A 753 27.65 15.54 -17.41
CA LEU A 753 26.35 15.93 -16.86
C LEU A 753 26.28 17.45 -16.69
N LEU A 754 27.29 18.05 -16.05
CA LEU A 754 27.36 19.49 -15.86
C LEU A 754 27.43 20.23 -17.21
N GLN A 755 28.28 19.76 -18.13
CA GLN A 755 28.45 20.35 -19.45
C GLN A 755 27.19 20.34 -20.32
N LEU A 756 26.31 19.36 -20.14
CA LEU A 756 25.04 19.30 -20.86
C LEU A 756 23.89 19.96 -20.09
N PHE A 757 23.94 20.00 -18.76
CA PHE A 757 22.85 20.54 -17.93
C PHE A 757 22.88 22.07 -17.86
N VAL A 758 24.06 22.69 -17.71
CA VAL A 758 24.19 24.16 -17.61
C VAL A 758 23.67 24.89 -18.85
N PRO A 759 24.01 24.47 -20.09
CA PRO A 759 23.44 25.10 -21.28
C PRO A 759 21.91 25.03 -21.35
N GLN A 760 21.30 23.99 -20.76
CA GLN A 760 19.85 23.87 -20.70
C GLN A 760 19.22 24.89 -19.74
N ILE A 761 19.89 25.22 -18.64
CA ILE A 761 19.47 26.31 -17.75
C ILE A 761 19.52 27.64 -18.51
N LEU A 762 20.68 27.95 -19.11
CA LEU A 762 20.92 29.22 -19.82
C LEU A 762 19.92 29.43 -20.96
N ARG A 763 19.69 28.40 -21.79
CA ARG A 763 18.71 28.45 -22.88
C ARG A 763 17.31 28.79 -22.39
N ARG A 764 16.95 28.34 -21.19
CA ARG A 764 15.59 28.46 -20.64
C ARG A 764 15.37 29.70 -19.77
N LEU A 765 16.40 30.50 -19.50
CA LEU A 765 16.27 31.73 -18.70
C LEU A 765 15.18 32.68 -19.23
N LYS A 766 15.05 32.78 -20.57
CA LYS A 766 14.10 33.70 -21.22
C LYS A 766 12.73 33.08 -21.49
N GLU A 767 12.70 31.79 -21.84
CA GLU A 767 11.50 31.12 -22.36
C GLU A 767 10.75 30.30 -21.30
N GLU A 768 11.47 29.71 -20.34
CA GLU A 768 10.92 28.85 -19.28
C GLU A 768 11.60 29.17 -17.93
N ALA A 769 11.53 30.44 -17.51
CA ALA A 769 12.26 30.96 -16.34
C ALA A 769 12.04 30.14 -15.05
N ARG A 770 10.83 29.62 -14.83
CA ARG A 770 10.52 28.74 -13.69
C ARG A 770 11.33 27.43 -13.74
N VAL A 771 11.40 26.80 -14.91
CA VAL A 771 12.18 25.55 -15.08
C VAL A 771 13.67 25.82 -14.93
N ALA A 772 14.17 26.93 -15.49
CA ALA A 772 15.57 27.34 -15.32
C ALA A 772 15.92 27.59 -13.85
N LYS A 773 15.03 28.27 -13.10
CA LYS A 773 15.18 28.51 -11.66
C LYS A 773 15.27 27.20 -10.87
N GLU A 774 14.31 26.29 -11.06
CA GLU A 774 14.31 25.00 -10.37
C GLU A 774 15.57 24.18 -10.71
N ALA A 775 15.91 24.08 -12.00
CA ALA A 775 17.07 23.34 -12.46
C ALA A 775 18.40 23.88 -11.88
N ASN A 776 18.55 25.21 -11.83
CA ASN A 776 19.68 25.88 -11.20
C ASN A 776 19.78 25.51 -9.71
N ILE A 777 18.67 25.66 -8.96
CA ILE A 777 18.61 25.32 -7.54
C ILE A 777 19.01 23.85 -7.30
N HIS A 778 18.45 22.93 -8.09
CA HIS A 778 18.75 21.50 -7.98
C HIS A 778 20.22 21.18 -8.27
N MET A 779 20.81 21.81 -9.30
CA MET A 779 22.23 21.65 -9.62
C MET A 779 23.12 22.15 -8.48
N ALA A 780 22.80 23.30 -7.89
CA ALA A 780 23.55 23.86 -6.77
C ALA A 780 23.55 22.90 -5.56
N TYR A 781 22.40 22.31 -5.20
CA TYR A 781 22.34 21.32 -4.13
C TYR A 781 23.09 20.04 -4.45
N PHE A 782 23.03 19.57 -5.69
CA PHE A 782 23.77 18.39 -6.11
C PHE A 782 25.29 18.59 -5.96
N VAL A 783 25.81 19.69 -6.51
CA VAL A 783 27.23 20.06 -6.39
C VAL A 783 27.63 20.24 -4.92
N LYS A 784 26.75 20.84 -4.10
CA LYS A 784 26.94 20.92 -2.64
C LYS A 784 27.04 19.52 -2.01
N GLY A 785 26.15 18.61 -2.36
CA GLY A 785 26.14 17.22 -1.87
C GLY A 785 27.39 16.44 -2.26
N CYS A 786 27.93 16.70 -3.45
CA CYS A 786 29.18 16.08 -3.93
C CYS A 786 30.37 16.35 -3.00
N PHE A 787 30.46 17.50 -2.31
CA PHE A 787 31.52 17.76 -1.32
C PHE A 787 31.60 16.71 -0.21
N THR A 788 30.51 16.00 0.08
CA THR A 788 30.48 14.94 1.09
C THR A 788 31.23 13.71 0.60
N TYR A 789 31.07 13.33 -0.67
CA TYR A 789 31.42 12.00 -1.16
C TYR A 789 32.64 11.96 -2.09
N ILE A 790 32.82 12.93 -2.98
CA ILE A 790 33.88 12.92 -4.01
C ILE A 790 35.06 13.84 -3.65
N ASP A 791 36.07 13.88 -4.52
CA ASP A 791 37.18 14.81 -4.39
C ASP A 791 36.71 16.28 -4.42
N ARG A 792 37.21 17.08 -3.47
CA ARG A 792 36.78 18.47 -3.31
C ARG A 792 37.40 19.38 -4.37
N GLY A 793 38.61 19.07 -4.85
CA GLY A 793 39.25 19.79 -5.95
C GLY A 793 38.40 19.68 -7.21
N PHE A 794 37.95 18.47 -7.52
CA PHE A 794 37.01 18.23 -8.62
C PHE A 794 35.68 18.99 -8.43
N VAL A 795 35.11 19.03 -7.22
CA VAL A 795 33.88 19.83 -6.97
C VAL A 795 34.11 21.32 -7.20
N PHE A 796 35.26 21.87 -6.81
CA PHE A 796 35.59 23.27 -7.11
C PHE A 796 35.76 23.52 -8.61
N GLN A 797 36.29 22.56 -9.37
CA GLN A 797 36.32 22.65 -10.83
C GLN A 797 34.91 22.69 -11.42
N MET A 798 33.97 21.89 -10.91
CA MET A 798 32.56 21.97 -11.31
C MET A 798 31.96 23.36 -11.02
N ILE A 799 32.28 23.96 -9.87
CA ILE A 799 31.80 25.31 -9.53
C ILE A 799 32.42 26.37 -10.44
N SER A 800 33.73 26.27 -10.72
CA SER A 800 34.41 27.17 -11.67
C SER A 800 33.78 27.07 -13.05
N TYR A 801 33.56 25.83 -13.52
CA TYR A 801 32.85 25.55 -14.76
C TYR A 801 31.51 26.27 -14.79
N TYR A 802 30.69 26.04 -13.76
CA TYR A 802 29.37 26.62 -13.67
C TYR A 802 29.42 28.16 -13.76
N ASN A 803 30.25 28.81 -12.96
CA ASN A 803 30.35 30.28 -12.90
C ASN A 803 30.82 30.89 -14.23
N GLU A 804 31.78 30.27 -14.90
CA GLU A 804 32.31 30.77 -16.19
C GLU A 804 31.29 30.68 -17.34
N GLN A 805 30.20 29.91 -17.18
CA GLN A 805 29.14 29.83 -18.20
C GLN A 805 28.12 30.97 -18.14
N PHE A 806 27.96 31.64 -17.00
CA PHE A 806 27.01 32.73 -16.84
C PHE A 806 27.66 34.07 -17.19
N LYS A 807 26.96 34.90 -17.95
CA LYS A 807 27.36 36.30 -18.19
C LYS A 807 26.74 37.19 -17.14
N ASP A 808 27.29 38.38 -16.94
CA ASP A 808 26.73 39.38 -16.01
C ASP A 808 25.24 39.67 -16.31
N ALA A 809 24.86 39.68 -17.59
CA ALA A 809 23.48 39.88 -18.04
C ALA A 809 22.52 38.72 -17.68
N ASP A 810 23.04 37.53 -17.36
CA ASP A 810 22.24 36.36 -16.96
C ASP A 810 21.99 36.33 -15.43
N THR A 811 22.63 37.22 -14.67
CA THR A 811 22.49 37.34 -13.21
C THR A 811 21.51 38.44 -12.77
N GLN A 812 21.02 39.23 -13.71
CA GLN A 812 19.95 40.22 -13.55
C GLN A 812 18.59 39.56 -13.80
#